data_AF-A0A358MZ72-F1
#
_entry.id   AF-A0A358MZ72-F1
#
_cell.length_a   1.000
_cell.length_b   1.000
_cell.length_c   1.000
_cell.angle_alpha   90.00
_cell.angle_beta   90.00
_cell.angle_gamma   90.00
#
_symmetry.space_group_name_H-M   'P 1'
#
loop_
_entity.id
_entity.type
_entity.pdbx_description
1 polymer ?
#
loop_
_entity_poly.entity_id
_entity_poly.type
_entity_poly.pdbx_seq_one_letter_code
_entity_poly.pdbx_strand_id
1 'polypeptide(L)'
;MLPLMIEEWREAWGQGDFPFLFVQLPALKRPAWPLFREVQRRVQQAVPNVSMAVTMDVGDPSNVHPRNKQPVGRRLAGLALGKTYSVEEESLYAGPTLFEVKKEATALVLKFEHAGVGLKSADGRPLRHFEIAGADGKFFPALSMIVGRDRVQVESNQVRNPQAVRYGWIPFPEPEVNFCNSVGVPASPFSTLSDQELLDTVTSASAVGADVEKRPNVLLIVSEDNGPELGCYGDQHARTPNLDLLASDGVRFENAYVTQSVCSSSRSTLFTGLYPHQNGQLGLATHQFAMYRRWPTTYSILKKAGYRTGLIGKTHVNPASVVEDFVDFRRITSSNFSKKKLADYAEQSAAFMNASDQPFFLTVNYPDAHWPLQHRVEGRPSELSQPADVRPMPYVGFDNDRLRGHLVGFYNCMARLDECVGELLEALAESGKAENTLVIYIGDHGAQFARGKVFVTEGGLRIPMIVRWPNHAKPGLVSNQLVSTVDLLPTIVAAAGGRVPDGVPGKVLQGVLEGQTSPLRTHLFAERNCDSADLHFPQRSVRDARYKLVKTLLDDRPDPGAQKCLLNGASNFRGSPTHAELKTSDKKTQQVYDTWLNPPPIQLYDLRNDPNEFHNLADDPGHELIESNLLAVLNEWQERTDDRMRYPELLERVTEENDDCKRAGRRSPVGGWQYGKYLGPDAAVQPLLRHAE
;
A
#
# COMPACT_ATOMS: atom_id res chain seq x y z
N MET A 1 12.44 -2.70 -30.74
CA MET A 1 11.20 -3.45 -31.05
C MET A 1 10.39 -2.81 -32.18
N LEU A 2 9.99 -1.54 -32.13
CA LEU A 2 9.17 -0.94 -33.20
C LEU A 2 9.83 -0.94 -34.60
N PRO A 3 11.11 -0.58 -34.78
CA PRO A 3 11.78 -0.70 -36.08
C PRO A 3 11.78 -2.12 -36.63
N LEU A 4 12.16 -3.10 -35.80
CA LEU A 4 12.16 -4.52 -36.14
C LEU A 4 10.77 -5.00 -36.59
N MET A 5 9.71 -4.59 -35.89
CA MET A 5 8.33 -4.93 -36.27
C MET A 5 7.97 -4.36 -37.65
N ILE A 6 8.37 -3.12 -37.95
CA ILE A 6 8.11 -2.48 -39.26
C ILE A 6 8.89 -3.20 -40.37
N GLU A 7 10.15 -3.57 -40.10
CA GLU A 7 10.99 -4.32 -41.03
C GLU A 7 10.42 -5.71 -41.32
N GLU A 8 10.08 -6.48 -40.29
CA GLU A 8 9.46 -7.81 -40.42
C GLU A 8 8.14 -7.73 -41.21
N TRP A 9 7.33 -6.70 -40.97
CA TRP A 9 6.09 -6.46 -41.69
C TRP A 9 6.36 -6.20 -43.18
N ARG A 10 7.31 -5.31 -43.50
CA ARG A 10 7.71 -5.01 -44.88
C ARG A 10 8.25 -6.25 -45.60
N GLU A 11 9.04 -7.06 -44.91
CA GLU A 11 9.55 -8.34 -45.42
C GLU A 11 8.40 -9.31 -45.69
N ALA A 12 7.50 -9.51 -44.71
CA ALA A 12 6.38 -10.45 -44.82
C ALA A 12 5.40 -10.09 -45.94
N TRP A 13 5.15 -8.80 -46.20
CA TRP A 13 4.28 -8.37 -47.29
C TRP A 13 4.97 -8.34 -48.66
N GLY A 14 6.31 -8.29 -48.71
CA GLY A 14 7.05 -8.24 -49.97
C GLY A 14 6.75 -7.00 -50.83
N GLN A 15 6.30 -5.90 -50.22
CA GLN A 15 5.89 -4.66 -50.91
C GLN A 15 6.91 -3.52 -50.77
N GLY A 16 8.15 -3.84 -50.39
CA GLY A 16 9.21 -2.85 -50.20
C GLY A 16 8.93 -1.88 -49.05
N ASP A 17 9.37 -0.63 -49.21
CA ASP A 17 9.34 0.39 -48.15
C ASP A 17 8.00 1.16 -48.11
N PHE A 18 6.89 0.45 -47.94
CA PHE A 18 5.57 1.10 -47.94
C PHE A 18 5.38 2.09 -46.76
N PRO A 19 4.54 3.12 -46.90
CA PRO A 19 4.28 4.09 -45.84
C PRO A 19 3.70 3.45 -44.58
N PHE A 20 4.32 3.69 -43.43
CA PHE A 20 3.86 3.18 -42.14
C PHE A 20 3.45 4.33 -41.22
N LEU A 21 2.15 4.41 -40.93
CA LEU A 21 1.58 5.45 -40.08
C LEU A 21 1.21 4.88 -38.71
N PHE A 22 1.59 5.58 -37.63
CA PHE A 22 1.24 5.16 -36.27
C PHE A 22 0.83 6.34 -35.40
N VAL A 23 0.22 6.02 -34.25
CA VAL A 23 -0.27 7.02 -33.30
C VAL A 23 0.69 7.13 -32.12
N GLN A 24 1.07 8.35 -31.76
CA GLN A 24 1.85 8.60 -30.56
C GLN A 24 1.07 8.16 -29.30
N LEU A 25 1.76 7.68 -28.28
CA LEU A 25 1.16 7.50 -26.97
C LEU A 25 0.68 8.86 -26.41
N PRO A 26 -0.61 9.00 -26.04
CA PRO A 26 -1.19 10.29 -25.65
C PRO A 26 -0.67 10.79 -24.30
N ALA A 27 -1.04 12.01 -23.90
CA ALA A 27 -0.89 12.52 -22.52
C ALA A 27 -1.44 11.49 -21.49
N LEU A 28 -0.63 11.08 -20.49
CA LEU A 28 -1.03 10.13 -19.43
C LEU A 28 -0.17 10.34 -18.17
N LYS A 29 -0.74 10.33 -16.96
CA LYS A 29 0.02 10.51 -15.70
C LYS A 29 0.83 9.26 -15.33
N ARG A 30 1.91 8.99 -16.07
CA ARG A 30 2.90 7.92 -15.81
C ARG A 30 4.34 8.45 -15.90
N PRO A 31 5.22 8.21 -14.91
CA PRO A 31 6.56 8.83 -14.88
C PRO A 31 7.43 8.61 -16.12
N ALA A 32 7.48 7.39 -16.66
CA ALA A 32 8.33 7.05 -17.82
C ALA A 32 7.79 7.56 -19.18
N TRP A 33 6.63 8.21 -19.20
CA TRP A 33 5.90 8.49 -20.42
C TRP A 33 6.55 9.49 -21.39
N PRO A 34 7.27 10.54 -20.93
CA PRO A 34 8.04 11.41 -21.82
C PRO A 34 9.09 10.64 -22.64
N LEU A 35 9.78 9.68 -22.01
CA LEU A 35 10.79 8.85 -22.67
C LEU A 35 10.16 7.99 -23.77
N PHE A 36 9.03 7.32 -23.52
CA PHE A 36 8.37 6.51 -24.54
C PHE A 36 7.97 7.33 -25.77
N ARG A 37 7.49 8.56 -25.57
CA ARG A 37 7.15 9.46 -26.68
C ARG A 37 8.38 9.93 -27.44
N GLU A 38 9.48 10.19 -26.76
CA GLU A 38 10.74 10.53 -27.41
C GLU A 38 11.29 9.37 -28.24
N VAL A 39 11.20 8.14 -27.74
CA VAL A 39 11.57 6.94 -28.50
C VAL A 39 10.67 6.79 -29.74
N GLN A 40 9.36 6.98 -29.62
CA GLN A 40 8.46 6.98 -30.77
C GLN A 40 8.85 8.04 -31.82
N ARG A 41 9.19 9.26 -31.37
CA ARG A 41 9.66 10.33 -32.26
C ARG A 41 10.99 9.98 -32.95
N ARG A 42 11.95 9.40 -32.23
CA ARG A 42 13.24 8.96 -32.81
C ARG A 42 13.06 7.82 -33.81
N VAL A 43 12.13 6.89 -33.57
CA VAL A 43 11.79 5.83 -34.54
C VAL A 43 11.25 6.42 -35.84
N GLN A 44 10.41 7.45 -35.78
CA GLN A 44 9.95 8.14 -36.99
C GLN A 44 11.11 8.73 -37.81
N GLN A 45 12.16 9.23 -37.15
CA GLN A 45 13.33 9.80 -37.84
C GLN A 45 14.30 8.73 -38.35
N ALA A 46 14.41 7.61 -37.65
CA ALA A 46 15.37 6.55 -37.97
C ALA A 46 14.87 5.57 -39.04
N VAL A 47 13.55 5.40 -39.19
CA VAL A 47 12.97 4.41 -40.11
C VAL A 47 12.36 5.14 -41.33
N PRO A 48 12.75 4.77 -42.57
CA PRO A 48 12.25 5.43 -43.77
C PRO A 48 10.75 5.18 -43.97
N ASN A 49 10.08 6.14 -44.61
CA ASN A 49 8.66 6.10 -44.92
C ASN A 49 7.72 5.89 -43.70
N VAL A 50 8.13 6.36 -42.52
CA VAL A 50 7.31 6.35 -41.29
C VAL A 50 6.79 7.74 -40.94
N SER A 51 5.54 7.86 -40.48
CA SER A 51 5.01 9.10 -39.89
C SER A 51 4.15 8.84 -38.66
N MET A 52 4.19 9.78 -37.70
CA MET A 52 3.48 9.67 -36.41
C MET A 52 2.39 10.74 -36.28
N ALA A 53 1.17 10.33 -35.95
CA ALA A 53 0.13 11.24 -35.49
C ALA A 53 0.40 11.61 -34.03
N VAL A 54 0.83 12.87 -33.78
CA VAL A 54 1.05 13.42 -32.44
C VAL A 54 -0.28 13.55 -31.70
N THR A 55 -0.34 13.17 -30.41
CA THR A 55 -1.57 13.15 -29.60
C THR A 55 -1.39 13.77 -28.20
N MET A 56 -0.34 14.58 -28.03
CA MET A 56 0.02 15.19 -26.75
C MET A 56 -1.07 16.13 -26.18
N ASP A 57 -1.96 16.62 -27.03
CA ASP A 57 -3.05 17.55 -26.72
C ASP A 57 -4.43 16.88 -26.56
N VAL A 58 -4.52 15.55 -26.70
CA VAL A 58 -5.81 14.84 -26.66
C VAL A 58 -5.85 13.70 -25.63
N GLY A 59 -4.89 13.64 -24.71
CA GLY A 59 -4.79 12.55 -23.73
C GLY A 59 -5.69 12.69 -22.50
N ASP A 60 -5.67 11.67 -21.65
CA ASP A 60 -6.44 11.57 -20.41
C ASP A 60 -5.47 11.18 -19.28
N PRO A 61 -5.56 11.78 -18.09
CA PRO A 61 -4.61 11.53 -17.01
C PRO A 61 -4.62 10.07 -16.52
N SER A 62 -5.73 9.34 -16.72
CA SER A 62 -5.97 8.00 -16.21
C SER A 62 -6.13 6.93 -17.29
N ASN A 63 -6.43 7.34 -18.52
CA ASN A 63 -6.77 6.43 -19.62
C ASN A 63 -5.81 6.60 -20.81
N VAL A 64 -5.16 5.50 -21.21
CA VAL A 64 -4.28 5.49 -22.39
C VAL A 64 -5.04 5.64 -23.71
N HIS A 65 -6.36 5.44 -23.70
CA HIS A 65 -7.22 5.61 -24.86
C HIS A 65 -7.95 6.96 -24.78
N PRO A 66 -7.59 7.93 -25.63
CA PRO A 66 -8.22 9.24 -25.59
C PRO A 66 -9.69 9.13 -25.97
N ARG A 67 -10.57 9.78 -25.20
CA ARG A 67 -12.03 9.78 -25.46
C ARG A 67 -12.36 10.47 -26.78
N ASN A 68 -11.68 11.59 -27.07
CA ASN A 68 -11.84 12.31 -28.33
C ASN A 68 -10.87 11.78 -29.40
N LYS A 69 -11.34 10.83 -30.23
CA LYS A 69 -10.54 10.23 -31.30
C LYS A 69 -10.57 11.00 -32.61
N GLN A 70 -11.42 12.02 -32.76
CA GLN A 70 -11.57 12.75 -34.02
C GLN A 70 -10.27 13.45 -34.46
N PRO A 71 -9.52 14.16 -33.58
CA PRO A 71 -8.24 14.77 -33.95
C PRO A 71 -7.20 13.72 -34.38
N VAL A 72 -7.18 12.56 -33.72
CA VAL A 72 -6.27 11.45 -34.06
C VAL A 72 -6.53 10.95 -35.48
N GLY A 73 -7.79 10.69 -35.81
CA GLY A 73 -8.19 10.26 -37.16
C GLY A 73 -7.86 11.29 -38.24
N ARG A 74 -8.13 12.58 -37.97
CA ARG A 74 -7.79 13.67 -38.90
C ARG A 74 -6.29 13.77 -39.16
N ARG A 75 -5.45 13.58 -38.13
CA ARG A 75 -3.99 13.60 -38.28
C ARG A 75 -3.49 12.41 -39.10
N LEU A 76 -3.98 11.21 -38.83
CA LEU A 76 -3.62 10.03 -39.64
C LEU A 76 -4.04 10.20 -41.10
N ALA A 77 -5.25 10.71 -41.36
CA ALA A 77 -5.73 10.97 -42.72
C ALA A 77 -4.85 12.01 -43.44
N GLY A 78 -4.49 13.10 -42.76
CA GLY A 78 -3.60 14.12 -43.30
C GLY A 78 -2.20 13.58 -43.61
N LEU A 79 -1.63 12.76 -42.72
CA LEU A 79 -0.35 12.09 -42.96
C LEU A 79 -0.42 11.12 -44.15
N ALA A 80 -1.51 10.38 -44.31
CA ALA A 80 -1.72 9.52 -45.47
C ALA A 80 -1.81 10.34 -46.78
N LEU A 81 -2.56 11.44 -46.77
CA LEU A 81 -2.67 12.34 -47.93
C LEU A 81 -1.31 12.88 -48.37
N GLY A 82 -0.50 13.34 -47.42
CA GLY A 82 0.85 13.84 -47.71
C GLY A 82 1.80 12.75 -48.19
N LYS A 83 1.90 11.65 -47.42
CA LYS A 83 2.98 10.67 -47.58
C LYS A 83 2.67 9.51 -48.52
N THR A 84 1.39 9.12 -48.61
CA THR A 84 0.95 7.99 -49.44
C THR A 84 0.35 8.46 -50.76
N TYR A 85 -0.41 9.56 -50.73
CA TYR A 85 -1.09 10.08 -51.93
C TYR A 85 -0.39 11.30 -52.56
N SER A 86 0.78 11.70 -52.02
CA SER A 86 1.66 12.74 -52.56
C SER A 86 0.97 14.08 -52.84
N VAL A 87 0.00 14.46 -52.01
CA VAL A 87 -0.52 15.82 -52.00
C VAL A 87 0.56 16.72 -51.40
N GLU A 88 0.90 17.86 -52.04
CA GLU A 88 2.02 18.77 -51.69
C GLU A 88 1.98 19.38 -50.26
N GLU A 89 1.07 18.92 -49.41
CA GLU A 89 0.73 19.49 -48.11
C GLU A 89 1.21 18.67 -46.90
N GLU A 90 2.10 17.68 -47.05
CA GLU A 90 2.56 16.85 -45.90
C GLU A 90 3.04 17.70 -44.70
N SER A 91 3.69 18.83 -44.99
CA SER A 91 4.15 19.80 -43.99
C SER A 91 3.06 20.43 -43.13
N LEU A 92 1.78 20.34 -43.52
CA LEU A 92 0.64 20.82 -42.75
C LEU A 92 0.15 19.77 -41.74
N TYR A 93 0.29 18.48 -42.03
CA TYR A 93 -0.34 17.42 -41.25
C TYR A 93 0.62 16.75 -40.24
N ALA A 94 1.93 17.01 -40.36
CA ALA A 94 2.93 16.69 -39.34
C ALA A 94 3.15 17.88 -38.38
N GLY A 95 3.34 17.59 -37.09
CA GLY A 95 3.69 18.60 -36.10
C GLY A 95 5.14 19.07 -36.24
N PRO A 96 5.49 20.26 -35.70
CA PRO A 96 6.86 20.77 -35.74
C PRO A 96 7.85 19.72 -35.21
N THR A 97 8.86 19.41 -36.03
CA THR A 97 9.87 18.38 -35.71
C THR A 97 11.24 19.03 -35.64
N LEU A 98 11.93 18.86 -34.52
CA LEU A 98 13.25 19.47 -34.32
C LEU A 98 14.24 18.94 -35.38
N PHE A 99 14.86 19.87 -36.11
CA PHE A 99 15.80 19.59 -37.19
C PHE A 99 17.23 20.00 -36.84
N GLU A 100 17.41 21.19 -36.28
CA GLU A 100 18.73 21.74 -35.98
C GLU A 100 18.68 22.57 -34.69
N VAL A 101 19.76 22.54 -33.93
CA VAL A 101 19.97 23.36 -32.73
C VAL A 101 21.22 24.19 -32.95
N LYS A 102 21.09 25.51 -32.96
CA LYS A 102 22.21 26.43 -33.05
C LYS A 102 22.42 27.10 -31.69
N LYS A 103 23.65 27.07 -31.20
CA LYS A 103 24.03 27.72 -29.96
C LYS A 103 24.35 29.20 -30.18
N GLU A 104 23.76 30.05 -29.36
CA GLU A 104 24.10 31.47 -29.22
C GLU A 104 24.68 31.72 -27.82
N ALA A 105 25.09 32.96 -27.53
CA ALA A 105 25.82 33.28 -26.29
C ALA A 105 25.05 32.87 -25.02
N THR A 106 23.74 33.14 -24.97
CA THR A 106 22.88 32.88 -23.80
C THR A 106 21.62 32.08 -24.13
N ALA A 107 21.48 31.62 -25.37
CA ALA A 107 20.27 30.99 -25.87
C ALA A 107 20.58 29.82 -26.81
N LEU A 108 19.58 28.97 -27.04
CA LEU A 108 19.56 27.99 -28.12
C LEU A 108 18.49 28.38 -29.14
N VAL A 109 18.85 28.45 -30.41
CA VAL A 109 17.93 28.68 -31.52
C VAL A 109 17.64 27.34 -32.19
N LEU A 110 16.39 26.89 -32.05
CA LEU A 110 15.89 25.61 -32.53
C LEU A 110 15.23 25.82 -33.88
N LYS A 111 15.62 25.07 -34.89
CA LYS A 111 14.98 25.04 -36.22
C LYS A 111 14.10 23.80 -36.33
N PHE A 112 12.91 23.97 -36.88
CA PHE A 112 11.90 22.91 -37.01
C PHE A 112 11.52 22.68 -38.47
N GLU A 113 11.39 21.41 -38.83
CA GLU A 113 10.63 20.98 -40.00
C GLU A 113 9.14 20.98 -39.70
N HIS A 114 8.31 20.87 -40.75
CA HIS A 114 6.85 20.78 -40.65
C HIS A 114 6.20 22.00 -39.97
N ALA A 115 6.78 23.19 -40.13
CA ALA A 115 6.19 24.45 -39.70
C ALA A 115 5.00 24.89 -40.59
N GLY A 116 4.86 24.33 -41.79
CA GLY A 116 3.95 24.84 -42.82
C GLY A 116 4.33 26.28 -43.19
N VAL A 117 3.39 27.23 -43.12
CA VAL A 117 3.66 28.66 -43.35
C VAL A 117 4.25 29.38 -42.13
N GLY A 118 4.31 28.73 -40.96
CA GLY A 118 4.89 29.31 -39.75
C GLY A 118 4.57 28.53 -38.48
N LEU A 119 5.38 28.68 -37.44
CA LEU A 119 5.10 28.16 -36.09
C LEU A 119 4.07 29.04 -35.36
N LYS A 120 3.27 28.46 -34.45
CA LYS A 120 2.36 29.25 -33.60
C LYS A 120 2.13 28.62 -32.23
N SER A 121 1.50 29.42 -31.37
CA SER A 121 0.88 28.95 -30.13
C SER A 121 -0.60 28.62 -30.38
N ALA A 122 -1.05 27.43 -29.98
CA ALA A 122 -2.41 26.95 -30.19
C ALA A 122 -3.46 27.81 -29.47
N ASP A 123 -3.10 28.41 -28.35
CA ASP A 123 -3.98 29.23 -27.51
C ASP A 123 -3.64 30.73 -27.54
N GLY A 124 -2.74 31.15 -28.43
CA GLY A 124 -2.29 32.55 -28.54
C GLY A 124 -1.48 33.06 -27.33
N ARG A 125 -1.20 32.22 -26.33
CA ARG A 125 -0.37 32.56 -25.17
C ARG A 125 1.11 32.29 -25.46
N PRO A 126 2.06 32.81 -24.65
CA PRO A 126 3.46 32.45 -24.77
C PRO A 126 3.67 30.94 -24.82
N LEU A 127 4.69 30.49 -25.56
CA LEU A 127 5.05 29.08 -25.61
C LEU A 127 5.42 28.58 -24.21
N ARG A 128 4.99 27.36 -23.88
CA ARG A 128 5.23 26.73 -22.57
C ARG A 128 5.80 25.33 -22.72
N HIS A 129 6.25 24.78 -21.59
CA HIS A 129 6.84 23.44 -21.47
C HIS A 129 8.18 23.25 -22.19
N PHE A 130 8.90 24.34 -22.44
CA PHE A 130 10.31 24.28 -22.82
C PHE A 130 11.18 24.37 -21.57
N GLU A 131 12.19 23.52 -21.51
CA GLU A 131 13.19 23.52 -20.46
C GLU A 131 14.58 23.47 -21.09
N ILE A 132 15.54 24.20 -20.51
CA ILE A 132 16.91 24.32 -21.00
C ILE A 132 17.89 23.95 -19.88
N ALA A 133 19.00 23.31 -20.23
CA ALA A 133 20.02 22.85 -19.30
C ALA A 133 21.41 23.36 -19.70
N GLY A 134 22.24 23.61 -18.69
CA GLY A 134 23.66 23.91 -18.86
C GLY A 134 24.51 22.64 -18.92
N ALA A 135 25.83 22.79 -18.74
CA ALA A 135 26.76 21.66 -18.69
C ALA A 135 26.58 20.76 -17.45
N ASP A 136 25.82 21.20 -16.44
CA ASP A 136 25.48 20.45 -15.24
C ASP A 136 24.32 19.47 -15.46
N GLY A 137 23.70 19.45 -16.64
CA GLY A 137 22.60 18.56 -17.00
C GLY A 137 21.27 18.87 -16.31
N LYS A 138 21.18 19.96 -15.53
CA LYS A 138 19.95 20.35 -14.82
C LYS A 138 19.06 21.20 -15.71
N PHE A 139 17.84 20.72 -15.96
CA PHE A 139 16.85 21.42 -16.78
C PHE A 139 16.06 22.43 -15.96
N PHE A 140 15.96 23.65 -16.47
CA PHE A 140 15.19 24.76 -15.90
C PHE A 140 14.14 25.23 -16.90
N PRO A 141 12.97 25.73 -16.44
CA PRO A 141 12.01 26.39 -17.30
C PRO A 141 12.67 27.49 -18.15
N ALA A 142 12.28 27.55 -19.42
CA ALA A 142 12.89 28.47 -20.38
C ALA A 142 11.85 29.40 -21.02
N LEU A 143 12.23 30.66 -21.18
CA LEU A 143 11.51 31.61 -22.03
C LEU A 143 11.70 31.17 -23.47
N SER A 144 10.60 31.02 -24.20
CA SER A 144 10.59 30.49 -25.57
C SER A 144 9.81 31.38 -26.52
N MET A 145 10.46 31.80 -27.59
CA MET A 145 9.91 32.78 -28.54
C MET A 145 10.13 32.32 -29.98
N ILE A 146 9.10 32.42 -30.80
CA ILE A 146 9.19 32.12 -32.23
C ILE A 146 9.97 33.25 -32.91
N VAL A 147 11.09 32.92 -33.55
CA VAL A 147 12.02 33.87 -34.19
C VAL A 147 12.15 33.58 -35.67
N GLY A 148 11.13 33.98 -36.43
CA GLY A 148 11.02 33.70 -37.88
C GLY A 148 10.01 32.60 -38.19
N ARG A 149 10.06 32.06 -39.41
CA ARG A 149 9.05 31.10 -39.90
C ARG A 149 9.12 29.75 -39.19
N ASP A 150 10.33 29.24 -38.97
CA ASP A 150 10.61 27.86 -38.60
C ASP A 150 11.54 27.73 -37.39
N ARG A 151 11.71 28.80 -36.61
CA ARG A 151 12.66 28.83 -35.48
C ARG A 151 12.04 29.26 -34.17
N VAL A 152 12.55 28.69 -33.07
CA VAL A 152 12.24 29.10 -31.69
C VAL A 152 13.56 29.37 -30.96
N GLN A 153 13.69 30.55 -30.38
CA GLN A 153 14.76 30.89 -29.45
C GLN A 153 14.33 30.50 -28.03
N VAL A 154 15.20 29.78 -27.32
CA VAL A 154 14.97 29.28 -25.96
C VAL A 154 16.10 29.75 -25.06
N GLU A 155 15.76 30.39 -23.95
CA GLU A 155 16.73 30.94 -22.98
C GLU A 155 16.23 30.88 -21.54
N SER A 156 17.14 30.89 -20.57
CA SER A 156 16.80 30.95 -19.14
C SER A 156 17.85 31.76 -18.39
N ASN A 157 17.41 32.66 -17.51
CA ASN A 157 18.30 33.42 -16.63
C ASN A 157 19.08 32.53 -15.64
N GLN A 158 18.65 31.28 -15.45
CA GLN A 158 19.30 30.29 -14.61
C GLN A 158 20.41 29.52 -15.36
N VAL A 159 20.46 29.60 -16.70
CA VAL A 159 21.37 28.83 -17.53
C VAL A 159 22.22 29.77 -18.39
N ARG A 160 23.42 30.10 -17.89
CA ARG A 160 24.33 31.03 -18.58
C ARG A 160 24.99 30.45 -19.83
N ASN A 161 25.22 29.14 -19.87
CA ASN A 161 25.89 28.45 -20.96
C ASN A 161 25.06 27.23 -21.38
N PRO A 162 24.01 27.42 -22.22
CA PRO A 162 23.08 26.37 -22.53
C PRO A 162 23.72 25.28 -23.40
N GLN A 163 23.38 24.03 -23.12
CA GLN A 163 23.90 22.84 -23.79
C GLN A 163 22.79 21.93 -24.30
N ALA A 164 21.67 21.84 -23.58
CA ALA A 164 20.56 20.98 -23.96
C ALA A 164 19.21 21.68 -23.77
N VAL A 165 18.21 21.23 -24.52
CA VAL A 165 16.83 21.69 -24.41
C VAL A 165 15.89 20.52 -24.60
N ARG A 166 14.75 20.57 -23.92
CA ARG A 166 13.66 19.62 -24.10
C ARG A 166 12.32 20.34 -24.09
N TYR A 167 11.34 19.73 -24.72
CA TYR A 167 9.99 20.26 -24.85
C TYR A 167 8.97 19.19 -24.48
N GLY A 168 7.93 19.59 -23.74
CA GLY A 168 6.82 18.70 -23.37
C GLY A 168 7.28 17.49 -22.55
N TRP A 169 8.38 17.61 -21.80
CA TRP A 169 9.01 16.52 -21.05
C TRP A 169 8.29 16.21 -19.74
N ILE A 170 6.96 16.09 -19.81
CA ILE A 170 6.04 15.94 -18.69
C ILE A 170 5.05 14.80 -19.03
N PRO A 171 4.75 13.87 -18.09
CA PRO A 171 3.80 12.78 -18.34
C PRO A 171 2.44 13.24 -18.86
N PHE A 172 1.86 14.22 -18.18
CA PHE A 172 0.58 14.84 -18.52
C PHE A 172 0.69 16.36 -18.29
N PRO A 173 0.68 17.20 -19.34
CA PRO A 173 0.87 18.64 -19.22
C PRO A 173 -0.40 19.33 -18.72
N GLU A 174 -0.31 20.02 -17.58
CA GLU A 174 -1.36 20.92 -17.07
C GLU A 174 -0.74 22.30 -16.81
N PRO A 175 -1.09 23.35 -17.57
CA PRO A 175 -2.00 23.38 -18.72
C PRO A 175 -1.45 22.62 -19.95
N GLU A 176 -2.31 22.27 -20.91
CA GLU A 176 -1.96 21.51 -22.13
C GLU A 176 -0.83 22.15 -22.94
N VAL A 177 -0.08 21.36 -23.71
CA VAL A 177 0.92 21.90 -24.65
C VAL A 177 0.31 22.85 -25.68
N ASN A 178 1.04 23.91 -26.06
CA ASN A 178 0.55 24.89 -27.04
C ASN A 178 1.46 25.11 -28.25
N PHE A 179 2.64 24.49 -28.34
CA PHE A 179 3.51 24.67 -29.51
C PHE A 179 3.05 23.80 -30.69
N CYS A 180 2.68 24.44 -31.80
CA CYS A 180 2.12 23.78 -32.97
C CYS A 180 2.56 24.46 -34.29
N ASN A 181 2.29 23.79 -35.42
CA ASN A 181 2.48 24.37 -36.74
C ASN A 181 1.35 25.34 -37.10
N SER A 182 1.46 25.99 -38.26
CA SER A 182 0.50 27.00 -38.75
C SER A 182 -0.96 26.53 -38.78
N VAL A 183 -1.23 25.24 -38.95
CA VAL A 183 -2.60 24.67 -38.99
C VAL A 183 -3.04 24.05 -37.66
N GLY A 184 -2.19 24.07 -36.63
CA GLY A 184 -2.55 23.66 -35.26
C GLY A 184 -2.21 22.20 -34.92
N VAL A 185 -1.36 21.53 -35.71
CA VAL A 185 -0.86 20.20 -35.32
C VAL A 185 0.25 20.38 -34.26
N PRO A 186 0.12 19.77 -33.07
CA PRO A 186 1.07 19.97 -31.98
C PRO A 186 2.43 19.34 -32.28
N ALA A 187 3.49 19.92 -31.72
CA ALA A 187 4.80 19.30 -31.70
C ALA A 187 4.82 18.07 -30.77
N SER A 188 5.54 17.02 -31.17
CA SER A 188 5.88 15.92 -30.26
C SER A 188 6.82 16.41 -29.17
N PRO A 189 6.75 15.85 -27.94
CA PRO A 189 7.83 16.00 -26.98
C PRO A 189 9.17 15.60 -27.59
N PHE A 190 10.23 16.33 -27.23
CA PHE A 190 11.59 16.06 -27.68
C PHE A 190 12.64 16.41 -26.62
N SER A 191 13.83 15.83 -26.75
CA SER A 191 15.03 16.22 -25.99
C SER A 191 16.24 16.22 -26.91
N THR A 192 17.17 17.16 -26.70
CA THR A 192 18.46 17.21 -27.42
C THR A 192 19.55 16.36 -26.77
N LEU A 193 19.25 15.68 -25.66
CA LEU A 193 20.17 14.71 -25.08
C LEU A 193 20.40 13.56 -26.09
N SER A 194 21.64 13.09 -26.19
CA SER A 194 22.01 11.91 -26.98
C SER A 194 21.29 10.66 -26.48
N ASP A 195 21.29 9.58 -27.28
CA ASP A 195 20.76 8.28 -26.83
C ASP A 195 21.46 7.81 -25.55
N GLN A 196 22.79 7.99 -25.48
CA GLN A 196 23.56 7.66 -24.29
C GLN A 196 23.17 8.54 -23.11
N GLU A 197 23.00 9.86 -23.27
CA GLU A 197 22.57 10.73 -22.17
C GLU A 197 21.13 10.48 -21.70
N LEU A 198 20.23 10.07 -22.61
CA LEU A 198 18.88 9.63 -22.25
C LEU A 198 18.90 8.28 -21.52
N LEU A 199 19.68 7.32 -22.01
CA LEU A 199 19.95 6.07 -21.33
C LEU A 199 20.56 6.36 -19.97
N ASP A 200 21.51 7.27 -19.88
CA ASP A 200 22.15 7.74 -18.65
C ASP A 200 21.15 8.44 -17.75
N THR A 201 20.12 9.12 -18.26
CA THR A 201 19.05 9.68 -17.43
C THR A 201 18.16 8.57 -16.86
N VAL A 202 17.92 7.50 -17.62
CA VAL A 202 17.18 6.31 -17.18
C VAL A 202 18.01 5.48 -16.19
N THR A 203 19.32 5.37 -16.42
CA THR A 203 20.25 4.61 -15.58
C THR A 203 20.76 5.43 -14.40
N SER A 204 20.78 6.77 -14.44
CA SER A 204 21.14 7.67 -13.32
C SER A 204 19.96 8.03 -12.42
N ALA A 205 18.73 8.06 -12.94
CA ALA A 205 17.55 7.89 -12.10
C ALA A 205 17.55 6.51 -11.39
N SER A 206 18.38 5.58 -11.87
CA SER A 206 18.68 4.28 -11.25
C SER A 206 20.08 4.22 -10.61
N ALA A 207 20.85 5.32 -10.58
CA ALA A 207 22.25 5.34 -10.11
C ALA A 207 22.53 6.53 -9.18
N VAL A 208 21.68 6.66 -8.15
CA VAL A 208 22.22 6.92 -6.82
C VAL A 208 22.70 5.57 -6.29
N GLY A 209 23.98 5.28 -6.46
CA GLY A 209 24.63 4.06 -5.97
C GLY A 209 24.76 2.97 -7.03
N ALA A 210 25.97 2.80 -7.56
CA ALA A 210 26.38 1.56 -8.19
C ALA A 210 26.49 0.46 -7.12
N ASP A 211 25.37 -0.18 -6.84
CA ASP A 211 25.30 -1.63 -6.80
C ASP A 211 24.28 -1.98 -7.90
N VAL A 212 24.46 -3.08 -8.65
CA VAL A 212 23.28 -3.70 -9.26
C VAL A 212 22.33 -3.87 -8.09
N GLU A 213 21.21 -3.14 -8.01
CA GLU A 213 20.37 -3.21 -6.81
C GLU A 213 19.94 -4.66 -6.66
N LYS A 214 20.67 -5.38 -5.79
CA LYS A 214 20.49 -6.80 -5.59
C LYS A 214 19.12 -6.83 -4.96
N ARG A 215 18.11 -7.27 -5.73
CA ARG A 215 16.74 -7.48 -5.27
C ARG A 215 16.76 -7.76 -3.75
N PRO A 216 16.26 -6.83 -2.91
CA PRO A 216 16.56 -6.86 -1.50
C PRO A 216 16.03 -8.16 -0.91
N ASN A 217 16.73 -8.67 0.10
CA ASN A 217 16.11 -9.63 0.98
C ASN A 217 14.98 -8.93 1.75
N VAL A 218 14.00 -9.70 2.20
CA VAL A 218 12.88 -9.20 2.97
C VAL A 218 12.77 -10.03 4.24
N LEU A 219 12.95 -9.39 5.39
CA LEU A 219 12.73 -9.95 6.71
C LEU A 219 11.48 -9.31 7.32
N LEU A 220 10.43 -10.11 7.47
CA LEU A 220 9.19 -9.71 8.10
C LEU A 220 9.09 -10.32 9.50
N ILE A 221 9.16 -9.48 10.51
CA ILE A 221 9.07 -9.84 11.93
C ILE A 221 7.65 -9.51 12.39
N VAL A 222 6.95 -10.52 12.90
CA VAL A 222 5.57 -10.38 13.39
C VAL A 222 5.51 -10.86 14.82
N SER A 223 5.12 -9.97 15.74
CA SER A 223 4.76 -10.34 17.12
C SER A 223 3.25 -10.55 17.25
N GLU A 224 2.84 -11.26 18.29
CA GLU A 224 1.42 -11.52 18.57
C GLU A 224 0.89 -10.57 19.64
N ASP A 225 -0.38 -10.15 19.51
CA ASP A 225 -1.15 -9.51 20.58
C ASP A 225 -0.46 -8.29 21.24
N ASN A 226 0.02 -7.32 20.46
CA ASN A 226 0.58 -6.07 20.99
C ASN A 226 0.28 -4.84 20.13
N GLY A 227 -0.08 -3.75 20.80
CA GLY A 227 -0.18 -2.42 20.21
C GLY A 227 1.16 -1.66 20.30
N PRO A 228 1.14 -0.33 20.20
CA PRO A 228 2.34 0.51 20.24
C PRO A 228 2.94 0.66 21.66
N GLU A 229 2.78 -0.33 22.53
CA GLU A 229 3.36 -0.36 23.89
C GLU A 229 4.86 -0.71 23.85
N LEU A 230 5.65 0.18 23.23
CA LEU A 230 7.10 0.07 23.03
C LEU A 230 7.79 1.39 23.42
N GLY A 231 9.07 1.31 23.79
CA GLY A 231 9.88 2.48 24.19
C GLY A 231 9.89 3.57 23.12
N CYS A 232 10.13 3.21 21.86
CA CYS A 232 10.15 4.11 20.71
C CYS A 232 8.79 4.76 20.39
N TYR A 233 7.69 4.24 20.92
CA TYR A 233 6.36 4.85 20.83
C TYR A 233 6.00 5.69 22.07
N GLY A 234 6.96 5.87 22.99
CA GLY A 234 6.82 6.72 24.17
C GLY A 234 6.37 5.99 25.44
N ASP A 235 6.28 4.66 25.43
CA ASP A 235 6.00 3.91 26.65
C ASP A 235 7.27 3.76 27.51
N GLN A 236 7.35 4.56 28.57
CA GLN A 236 8.49 4.58 29.50
C GLN A 236 8.61 3.30 30.34
N HIS A 237 7.58 2.45 30.37
CA HIS A 237 7.56 1.19 31.11
C HIS A 237 8.01 0.00 30.24
N ALA A 238 8.03 0.18 28.91
CA ALA A 238 8.46 -0.84 27.98
C ALA A 238 10.00 -0.93 27.96
N ARG A 239 10.53 -2.13 28.21
CA ARG A 239 11.96 -2.44 28.04
C ARG A 239 12.17 -3.05 26.66
N THR A 240 12.33 -2.21 25.64
CA THR A 240 12.45 -2.64 24.24
C THR A 240 13.62 -1.99 23.48
N PRO A 241 14.86 -2.02 24.03
CA PRO A 241 15.99 -1.31 23.43
C PRO A 241 16.34 -1.75 21.99
N ASN A 242 16.11 -3.02 21.62
CA ASN A 242 16.43 -3.50 20.27
C ASN A 242 15.41 -2.98 19.23
N LEU A 243 14.13 -2.96 19.57
CA LEU A 243 13.09 -2.34 18.74
C LEU A 243 13.26 -0.82 18.69
N ASP A 244 13.74 -0.20 19.76
CA ASP A 244 14.04 1.23 19.79
C ASP A 244 15.20 1.58 18.84
N LEU A 245 16.24 0.75 18.81
CA LEU A 245 17.35 0.86 17.85
C LEU A 245 16.88 0.61 16.41
N LEU A 246 16.02 -0.40 16.18
CA LEU A 246 15.44 -0.64 14.86
C LEU A 246 14.63 0.57 14.37
N ALA A 247 13.92 1.26 15.28
CA ALA A 247 13.19 2.48 14.96
C ALA A 247 14.12 3.67 14.69
N SER A 248 15.23 3.83 15.43
CA SER A 248 16.20 4.90 15.15
C SER A 248 16.91 4.72 13.81
N ASP A 249 17.08 3.48 13.37
CA ASP A 249 17.74 3.15 12.11
C ASP A 249 16.76 3.05 10.92
N GLY A 250 15.46 3.19 11.17
CA GLY A 250 14.41 3.05 10.16
C GLY A 250 13.35 4.15 10.21
N VAL A 251 12.17 3.84 9.69
CA VAL A 251 10.96 4.66 9.79
C VAL A 251 9.99 4.01 10.75
N ARG A 252 9.53 4.76 11.75
CA ARG A 252 8.47 4.37 12.67
C ARG A 252 7.16 5.03 12.26
N PHE A 253 6.08 4.26 12.17
CA PHE A 253 4.77 4.75 11.77
C PHE A 253 3.86 4.97 12.98
N GLU A 254 3.43 6.21 13.21
CA GLU A 254 2.50 6.52 14.30
C GLU A 254 1.10 5.98 14.06
N ASN A 255 0.68 5.92 12.80
CA ASN A 255 -0.67 5.56 12.38
C ASN A 255 -0.66 4.30 11.50
N ALA A 256 -0.23 3.17 12.06
CA ALA A 256 -0.28 1.85 11.42
C ALA A 256 -1.41 0.99 11.97
N TYR A 257 -2.21 0.39 11.08
CA TYR A 257 -3.44 -0.31 11.45
C TYR A 257 -3.61 -1.67 10.79
N VAL A 258 -4.09 -2.64 11.55
CA VAL A 258 -4.61 -3.90 10.99
C VAL A 258 -6.00 -3.70 10.44
N THR A 259 -6.40 -4.55 9.50
CA THR A 259 -7.74 -4.54 8.91
C THR A 259 -8.78 -5.26 9.76
N GLN A 260 -8.38 -6.20 10.61
CA GLN A 260 -9.23 -6.86 11.60
C GLN A 260 -8.37 -7.32 12.79
N SER A 261 -8.84 -7.07 14.00
CA SER A 261 -8.12 -7.35 15.25
C SER A 261 -8.22 -8.83 15.69
N VAL A 262 -7.89 -9.77 14.79
CA VAL A 262 -7.92 -11.22 15.04
C VAL A 262 -6.77 -11.88 14.27
N CYS A 263 -6.01 -12.77 14.91
CA CYS A 263 -4.74 -13.31 14.37
C CYS A 263 -4.87 -13.81 12.93
N SER A 264 -5.83 -14.71 12.65
CA SER A 264 -5.98 -15.33 11.33
C SER A 264 -6.40 -14.33 10.26
N SER A 265 -7.36 -13.45 10.58
CA SER A 265 -7.87 -12.43 9.65
C SER A 265 -6.81 -11.37 9.36
N SER A 266 -6.05 -10.94 10.36
CA SER A 266 -4.91 -10.03 10.16
C SER A 266 -3.81 -10.67 9.30
N ARG A 267 -3.42 -11.91 9.61
CA ARG A 267 -2.41 -12.65 8.83
C ARG A 267 -2.86 -12.94 7.39
N SER A 268 -4.14 -13.21 7.17
CA SER A 268 -4.68 -13.35 5.82
C SER A 268 -4.49 -12.08 4.99
N THR A 269 -4.65 -10.90 5.62
CA THR A 269 -4.40 -9.61 4.99
C THR A 269 -2.92 -9.42 4.67
N LEU A 270 -2.04 -9.77 5.61
CA LEU A 270 -0.60 -9.73 5.39
C LEU A 270 -0.17 -10.58 4.17
N PHE A 271 -0.78 -11.75 4.01
CA PHE A 271 -0.45 -12.66 2.92
C PHE A 271 -1.11 -12.28 1.59
N THR A 272 -2.27 -11.64 1.58
CA THR A 272 -3.05 -11.41 0.34
C THR A 272 -3.13 -9.94 -0.08
N GLY A 273 -2.81 -9.01 0.81
CA GLY A 273 -3.03 -7.57 0.62
C GLY A 273 -4.51 -7.17 0.59
N LEU A 274 -5.43 -8.09 0.90
CA LEU A 274 -6.88 -7.93 0.79
C LEU A 274 -7.55 -7.93 2.16
N TYR A 275 -8.66 -7.19 2.30
CA TYR A 275 -9.47 -7.22 3.52
C TYR A 275 -10.05 -8.62 3.79
N PRO A 276 -10.25 -9.03 5.07
CA PRO A 276 -10.88 -10.31 5.43
C PRO A 276 -12.18 -10.66 4.68
N HIS A 277 -13.09 -9.71 4.42
CA HIS A 277 -14.29 -9.99 3.61
C HIS A 277 -13.95 -10.34 2.14
N GLN A 278 -12.88 -9.78 1.58
CA GLN A 278 -12.41 -10.05 0.21
C GLN A 278 -11.65 -11.38 0.12
N ASN A 279 -10.81 -11.68 1.11
CA ASN A 279 -9.98 -12.88 1.10
C ASN A 279 -10.68 -14.11 1.67
N GLY A 280 -11.72 -13.93 2.48
CA GLY A 280 -12.57 -14.99 3.04
C GLY A 280 -12.19 -15.47 4.44
N GLN A 281 -11.07 -15.07 5.03
CA GLN A 281 -10.70 -15.45 6.39
C GLN A 281 -11.43 -14.59 7.43
N LEU A 282 -12.75 -14.80 7.56
CA LEU A 282 -13.62 -13.98 8.41
C LEU A 282 -13.34 -14.10 9.91
N GLY A 283 -12.71 -15.20 10.34
CA GLY A 283 -12.34 -15.46 11.74
C GLY A 283 -11.18 -16.45 11.88
N LEU A 284 -11.05 -17.06 13.06
CA LEU A 284 -9.91 -17.92 13.43
C LEU A 284 -9.81 -19.21 12.62
N ALA A 285 -8.61 -19.54 12.17
CA ALA A 285 -8.31 -20.80 11.49
C ALA A 285 -8.56 -22.03 12.40
N THR A 286 -8.37 -21.91 13.72
CA THR A 286 -8.70 -22.94 14.70
C THR A 286 -10.21 -23.21 14.82
N HIS A 287 -11.03 -22.31 14.30
CA HIS A 287 -12.49 -22.42 14.16
C HIS A 287 -12.91 -22.74 12.71
N GLN A 288 -11.97 -23.26 11.90
CA GLN A 288 -12.19 -23.71 10.52
C GLN A 288 -12.58 -22.60 9.52
N PHE A 289 -12.61 -21.32 9.90
CA PHE A 289 -12.68 -20.23 8.92
C PHE A 289 -11.50 -20.33 7.95
N ALA A 290 -11.73 -20.05 6.67
CA ALA A 290 -10.75 -20.24 5.60
C ALA A 290 -10.88 -19.18 4.49
N MET A 291 -9.74 -18.80 3.92
CA MET A 291 -9.64 -17.98 2.72
C MET A 291 -10.20 -18.69 1.49
N TYR A 292 -10.59 -17.89 0.50
CA TYR A 292 -10.85 -18.34 -0.87
C TYR A 292 -9.53 -18.73 -1.55
N ARG A 293 -9.50 -19.85 -2.28
CA ARG A 293 -8.28 -20.37 -2.95
C ARG A 293 -7.87 -19.61 -4.22
N ARG A 294 -8.48 -18.46 -4.49
CA ARG A 294 -8.32 -17.70 -5.75
C ARG A 294 -7.16 -16.70 -5.73
N TRP A 295 -6.80 -16.20 -4.54
CA TRP A 295 -5.89 -15.07 -4.42
C TRP A 295 -4.42 -15.51 -4.34
N PRO A 296 -3.52 -14.92 -5.14
CA PRO A 296 -2.09 -15.13 -4.93
C PRO A 296 -1.67 -14.54 -3.59
N THR A 297 -0.77 -15.23 -2.90
CA THR A 297 -0.17 -14.76 -1.64
C THR A 297 1.21 -14.15 -1.87
N THR A 298 1.69 -13.32 -0.93
CA THR A 298 3.06 -12.78 -0.90
C THR A 298 4.10 -13.88 -1.12
N TYR A 299 3.90 -15.06 -0.51
CA TYR A 299 4.73 -16.25 -0.73
C TYR A 299 4.69 -16.74 -2.17
N SER A 300 3.50 -16.98 -2.73
CA SER A 300 3.37 -17.46 -4.12
C SER A 300 3.94 -16.46 -5.14
N ILE A 301 3.81 -15.16 -4.89
CA ILE A 301 4.29 -14.09 -5.76
C ILE A 301 5.83 -14.04 -5.73
N LEU A 302 6.42 -13.97 -4.54
CA LEU A 302 7.88 -13.89 -4.39
C LEU A 302 8.57 -15.18 -4.83
N LYS A 303 7.96 -16.34 -4.54
CA LYS A 303 8.46 -17.63 -5.03
C LYS A 303 8.57 -17.65 -6.56
N LYS A 304 7.51 -17.19 -7.26
CA LYS A 304 7.51 -17.04 -8.73
C LYS A 304 8.51 -15.99 -9.21
N ALA A 305 8.76 -14.95 -8.42
CA ALA A 305 9.78 -13.94 -8.70
C ALA A 305 11.23 -14.44 -8.46
N GLY A 306 11.41 -15.69 -8.00
CA GLY A 306 12.72 -16.30 -7.79
C GLY A 306 13.31 -16.05 -6.41
N TYR A 307 12.49 -15.74 -5.40
CA TYR A 307 12.94 -15.66 -4.01
C TYR A 307 12.96 -17.03 -3.33
N ARG A 308 13.93 -17.24 -2.43
CA ARG A 308 13.83 -18.29 -1.41
C ARG A 308 12.82 -17.85 -0.36
N THR A 309 11.96 -18.76 0.07
CA THR A 309 10.85 -18.43 0.96
C THR A 309 10.98 -19.17 2.29
N GLY A 310 10.93 -18.43 3.39
CA GLY A 310 11.05 -18.94 4.75
C GLY A 310 9.87 -18.54 5.62
N LEU A 311 9.42 -19.46 6.46
CA LEU A 311 8.41 -19.20 7.49
C LEU A 311 8.81 -19.92 8.78
N ILE A 312 9.23 -19.13 9.76
CA ILE A 312 9.54 -19.58 11.11
C ILE A 312 8.39 -19.15 12.03
N GLY A 313 7.94 -20.06 12.87
CA GLY A 313 6.83 -19.82 13.77
C GLY A 313 5.49 -20.21 13.13
N LYS A 314 4.49 -19.34 13.23
CA LYS A 314 3.08 -19.65 12.95
C LYS A 314 2.60 -19.17 11.57
N THR A 315 1.78 -20.00 10.90
CA THR A 315 1.06 -19.62 9.67
C THR A 315 -0.35 -19.09 9.98
N HIS A 316 -1.16 -19.91 10.66
CA HIS A 316 -2.48 -19.61 11.23
C HIS A 316 -3.53 -19.01 10.29
N VAL A 317 -3.55 -19.50 9.05
CA VAL A 317 -4.62 -19.25 8.08
C VAL A 317 -5.07 -20.59 7.50
N ASN A 318 -6.30 -20.67 7.00
CA ASN A 318 -6.76 -21.85 6.26
C ASN A 318 -7.12 -21.48 4.80
N PRO A 319 -7.00 -22.42 3.86
CA PRO A 319 -6.19 -23.64 4.02
C PRO A 319 -4.71 -23.25 4.08
N ALA A 320 -3.94 -23.85 4.99
CA ALA A 320 -2.52 -23.49 5.17
C ALA A 320 -1.71 -23.64 3.87
N SER A 321 -2.10 -24.58 3.00
CA SER A 321 -1.44 -24.86 1.71
C SER A 321 -1.36 -23.65 0.76
N VAL A 322 -2.25 -22.67 0.86
CA VAL A 322 -2.17 -21.43 0.04
C VAL A 322 -0.94 -20.57 0.36
N VAL A 323 -0.31 -20.82 1.50
CA VAL A 323 0.93 -20.22 1.96
C VAL A 323 2.04 -21.26 1.97
N GLU A 324 1.83 -22.37 2.69
CA GLU A 324 2.87 -23.34 3.02
C GLU A 324 3.40 -24.13 1.81
N ASP A 325 2.60 -24.33 0.75
CA ASP A 325 3.06 -24.97 -0.49
C ASP A 325 4.12 -24.12 -1.22
N PHE A 326 4.22 -22.84 -0.87
CA PHE A 326 5.16 -21.87 -1.43
C PHE A 326 6.26 -21.49 -0.43
N VAL A 327 6.49 -22.30 0.63
CA VAL A 327 7.54 -22.08 1.63
C VAL A 327 8.64 -23.14 1.47
N ASP A 328 9.85 -22.70 1.11
CA ASP A 328 11.03 -23.57 1.00
C ASP A 328 11.57 -24.03 2.35
N PHE A 329 11.46 -23.16 3.35
CA PHE A 329 12.04 -23.37 4.67
C PHE A 329 11.01 -23.11 5.76
N ARG A 330 10.43 -24.21 6.28
CA ARG A 330 9.44 -24.18 7.36
C ARG A 330 10.06 -24.71 8.65
N ARG A 331 10.07 -23.91 9.73
CA ARG A 331 10.58 -24.31 11.05
C ARG A 331 9.69 -23.83 12.18
N ILE A 332 9.80 -24.51 13.32
CA ILE A 332 9.04 -24.21 14.56
C ILE A 332 7.52 -24.18 14.28
N THR A 333 7.02 -25.20 13.56
CA THR A 333 5.60 -25.33 13.19
C THR A 333 4.67 -25.54 14.38
N SER A 334 5.20 -26.05 15.50
CA SER A 334 4.49 -26.23 16.77
C SER A 334 4.34 -24.96 17.60
N SER A 335 4.86 -23.82 17.13
CA SER A 335 4.82 -22.52 17.81
C SER A 335 3.43 -21.91 17.98
N ASN A 336 2.36 -22.51 17.43
CA ASN A 336 0.99 -22.05 17.62
C ASN A 336 0.70 -21.82 19.12
N PHE A 337 0.82 -20.56 19.55
CA PHE A 337 0.69 -20.10 20.94
C PHE A 337 1.74 -20.66 21.93
N SER A 338 2.73 -21.42 21.45
CA SER A 338 3.75 -22.07 22.27
C SER A 338 5.02 -21.23 22.36
N LYS A 339 5.34 -20.75 23.56
CA LYS A 339 6.60 -20.06 23.88
C LYS A 339 7.68 -21.08 24.24
N LYS A 340 8.20 -21.76 23.24
CA LYS A 340 9.28 -22.75 23.38
C LYS A 340 10.28 -22.54 22.27
N LYS A 341 11.52 -22.96 22.49
CA LYS A 341 12.60 -22.90 21.50
C LYS A 341 12.82 -21.47 21.02
N LEU A 342 12.83 -20.52 21.95
CA LEU A 342 12.93 -19.10 21.61
C LEU A 342 14.30 -18.78 21.00
N ALA A 343 15.36 -19.41 21.50
CA ALA A 343 16.70 -19.33 20.89
C ALA A 343 16.73 -19.89 19.45
N ASP A 344 15.98 -20.96 19.15
CA ASP A 344 15.95 -21.55 17.81
C ASP A 344 15.42 -20.57 16.74
N TYR A 345 14.67 -19.51 17.10
CA TYR A 345 14.19 -18.54 16.11
C TYR A 345 15.33 -17.83 15.40
N ALA A 346 16.31 -17.31 16.15
CA ALA A 346 17.49 -16.67 15.60
C ALA A 346 18.40 -17.69 14.90
N GLU A 347 18.63 -18.86 15.51
CA GLU A 347 19.46 -19.93 14.95
C GLU A 347 18.93 -20.43 13.59
N GLN A 348 17.62 -20.73 13.50
CA GLN A 348 17.01 -21.20 12.25
C GLN A 348 16.94 -20.08 11.20
N SER A 349 16.84 -18.82 11.62
CA SER A 349 16.93 -17.67 10.72
C SER A 349 18.33 -17.56 10.14
N ALA A 350 19.38 -17.64 10.98
CA ALA A 350 20.78 -17.64 10.54
C ALA A 350 21.05 -18.79 9.56
N ALA A 351 20.59 -20.01 9.88
CA ALA A 351 20.73 -21.17 9.00
C ALA A 351 20.05 -20.94 7.64
N PHE A 352 18.85 -20.34 7.61
CA PHE A 352 18.16 -20.02 6.36
C PHE A 352 18.90 -18.95 5.54
N MET A 353 19.33 -17.87 6.18
CA MET A 353 20.03 -16.75 5.55
C MET A 353 21.40 -17.18 5.00
N ASN A 354 22.17 -17.99 5.73
CA ASN A 354 23.51 -18.41 5.34
C ASN A 354 23.55 -19.53 4.29
N ALA A 355 22.43 -20.22 4.05
CA ALA A 355 22.39 -21.36 3.13
C ALA A 355 22.52 -21.01 1.63
N SER A 356 22.34 -19.75 1.23
CA SER A 356 22.40 -19.33 -0.18
C SER A 356 22.43 -17.81 -0.31
N ASP A 357 23.11 -17.28 -1.34
CA ASP A 357 23.10 -15.85 -1.70
C ASP A 357 21.88 -15.41 -2.52
N GLN A 358 20.98 -16.33 -2.88
CA GLN A 358 19.72 -16.00 -3.55
C GLN A 358 18.87 -15.07 -2.65
N PRO A 359 18.19 -14.05 -3.22
CA PRO A 359 17.32 -13.17 -2.46
C PRO A 359 16.24 -13.97 -1.73
N PHE A 360 15.94 -13.58 -0.50
CA PHE A 360 14.99 -14.29 0.34
C PHE A 360 13.84 -13.44 0.85
N PHE A 361 12.72 -14.11 1.12
CA PHE A 361 11.61 -13.60 1.92
C PHE A 361 11.44 -14.50 3.14
N LEU A 362 11.77 -13.99 4.31
CA LEU A 362 11.68 -14.71 5.57
C LEU A 362 10.65 -14.02 6.46
N THR A 363 9.62 -14.75 6.87
CA THR A 363 8.74 -14.30 7.96
C THR A 363 9.11 -15.01 9.25
N VAL A 364 9.33 -14.25 10.32
CA VAL A 364 9.60 -14.73 11.67
C VAL A 364 8.45 -14.30 12.58
N ASN A 365 7.64 -15.27 13.00
CA ASN A 365 6.43 -15.04 13.78
C ASN A 365 6.68 -15.41 15.25
N TYR A 366 6.94 -14.42 16.10
CA TYR A 366 7.15 -14.64 17.53
C TYR A 366 5.83 -14.85 18.28
N PRO A 367 5.77 -15.79 19.23
CA PRO A 367 4.54 -16.11 19.96
C PRO A 367 4.25 -15.14 21.13
N ASP A 368 5.18 -14.23 21.44
CA ASP A 368 4.96 -13.16 22.41
C ASP A 368 4.28 -11.97 21.73
N ALA A 369 3.35 -11.28 22.40
CA ALA A 369 2.86 -11.43 23.78
C ALA A 369 1.53 -12.20 23.90
N HIS A 370 1.26 -13.19 23.04
CA HIS A 370 0.00 -13.97 23.10
C HIS A 370 -0.19 -14.62 24.48
N TRP A 371 -1.44 -14.78 24.94
CA TRP A 371 -1.74 -15.51 26.17
C TRP A 371 -1.27 -16.99 26.13
N PRO A 372 -0.80 -17.61 27.23
CA PRO A 372 -0.66 -17.08 28.59
C PRO A 372 0.53 -16.13 28.74
N LEU A 373 0.34 -15.02 29.46
CA LEU A 373 1.36 -14.01 29.74
C LEU A 373 2.38 -14.53 30.76
N GLN A 374 3.36 -15.30 30.29
CA GLN A 374 4.37 -15.95 31.12
C GLN A 374 5.47 -14.96 31.52
N HIS A 375 5.73 -14.86 32.82
CA HIS A 375 6.77 -13.97 33.37
C HIS A 375 8.17 -14.31 32.87
N ARG A 376 8.52 -15.60 32.79
CA ARG A 376 9.82 -16.05 32.30
C ARG A 376 9.69 -17.32 31.47
N VAL A 377 10.43 -17.41 30.37
CA VAL A 377 10.53 -18.57 29.47
C VAL A 377 11.98 -18.70 29.06
N GLU A 378 12.58 -19.88 29.24
CA GLU A 378 13.97 -20.16 28.82
C GLU A 378 14.98 -19.12 29.33
N GLY A 379 14.79 -18.67 30.58
CA GLY A 379 15.65 -17.65 31.20
C GLY A 379 15.33 -16.21 30.82
N ARG A 380 14.40 -15.95 29.89
CA ARG A 380 14.05 -14.61 29.38
C ARG A 380 12.67 -14.11 29.87
N PRO A 381 12.45 -12.79 30.06
CA PRO A 381 13.46 -11.74 29.94
C PRO A 381 14.48 -11.86 31.07
N SER A 382 15.70 -11.37 30.83
CA SER A 382 16.78 -11.28 31.81
C SER A 382 16.29 -10.67 33.13
N GLU A 383 15.61 -9.52 33.03
CA GLU A 383 15.02 -8.77 34.15
C GLU A 383 13.49 -8.79 34.13
N LEU A 384 12.88 -9.00 35.30
CA LEU A 384 11.41 -9.01 35.45
C LEU A 384 10.89 -7.65 35.88
N SER A 385 9.80 -7.21 35.24
CA SER A 385 9.00 -6.07 35.70
C SER A 385 8.33 -6.37 37.03
N GLN A 386 8.19 -5.35 37.86
CA GLN A 386 7.35 -5.33 39.06
C GLN A 386 6.03 -4.59 38.80
N PRO A 387 5.01 -4.75 39.67
CA PRO A 387 3.76 -4.01 39.55
C PRO A 387 3.89 -2.48 39.56
N ALA A 388 4.98 -1.95 40.13
CA ALA A 388 5.30 -0.53 40.10
C ALA A 388 5.91 -0.07 38.75
N ASP A 389 6.42 -1.00 37.95
CA ASP A 389 7.10 -0.74 36.68
C ASP A 389 6.15 -0.81 35.48
N VAL A 390 4.84 -0.95 35.71
CA VAL A 390 3.84 -1.12 34.65
C VAL A 390 2.75 -0.06 34.75
N ARG A 391 2.14 0.25 33.61
CA ARG A 391 1.01 1.16 33.50
C ARG A 391 -0.18 0.46 32.84
N PRO A 392 -1.42 0.68 33.33
CA PRO A 392 -2.61 0.27 32.61
C PRO A 392 -2.72 0.88 31.22
N MET A 393 -3.16 0.05 30.26
CA MET A 393 -3.45 0.51 28.91
C MET A 393 -4.46 1.65 28.95
N PRO A 394 -4.15 2.83 28.38
CA PRO A 394 -5.05 3.99 28.44
C PRO A 394 -6.46 3.71 27.92
N TYR A 395 -6.60 2.88 26.89
CA TYR A 395 -7.89 2.48 26.33
C TYR A 395 -8.68 1.50 27.21
N VAL A 396 -8.08 0.88 28.22
CA VAL A 396 -8.83 0.07 29.20
C VAL A 396 -9.57 0.99 30.19
N GLY A 397 -9.03 2.17 30.50
CA GLY A 397 -9.71 3.15 31.38
C GLY A 397 -9.90 2.71 32.82
N PHE A 398 -9.23 1.64 33.24
CA PHE A 398 -9.40 1.03 34.55
C PHE A 398 -8.03 0.68 35.14
N ASP A 399 -7.87 0.80 36.46
CA ASP A 399 -6.63 0.50 37.18
C ASP A 399 -6.91 -0.18 38.51
N ASN A 400 -6.35 -1.37 38.71
CA ASN A 400 -6.33 -2.08 39.99
C ASN A 400 -5.16 -3.07 40.05
N ASP A 401 -4.88 -3.60 41.25
CA ASP A 401 -3.77 -4.54 41.49
C ASP A 401 -3.85 -5.81 40.61
N ARG A 402 -5.07 -6.30 40.35
CA ARG A 402 -5.30 -7.48 39.51
C ARG A 402 -4.86 -7.24 38.07
N LEU A 403 -5.25 -6.10 37.48
CA LEU A 403 -4.85 -5.69 36.14
C LEU A 403 -3.36 -5.39 36.08
N ARG A 404 -2.80 -4.69 37.06
CA ARG A 404 -1.35 -4.45 37.16
C ARG A 404 -0.56 -5.77 37.20
N GLY A 405 -1.02 -6.76 37.96
CA GLY A 405 -0.43 -8.10 37.97
C GLY A 405 -0.48 -8.79 36.60
N HIS A 406 -1.55 -8.59 35.83
CA HIS A 406 -1.64 -9.11 34.46
C HIS A 406 -0.68 -8.38 33.50
N LEU A 407 -0.56 -7.05 33.64
CA LEU A 407 0.33 -6.21 32.85
C LEU A 407 1.80 -6.52 33.08
N VAL A 408 2.20 -6.90 34.30
CA VAL A 408 3.56 -7.41 34.56
C VAL A 408 3.88 -8.58 33.63
N GLY A 409 2.95 -9.51 33.44
CA GLY A 409 3.10 -10.59 32.47
C GLY A 409 3.29 -10.08 31.04
N PHE A 410 2.48 -9.11 30.63
CA PHE A 410 2.57 -8.49 29.29
C PHE A 410 3.92 -7.81 29.06
N TYR A 411 4.34 -6.89 29.94
CA TYR A 411 5.63 -6.19 29.81
C TYR A 411 6.83 -7.14 29.84
N ASN A 412 6.75 -8.24 30.60
CA ASN A 412 7.78 -9.29 30.57
C ASN A 412 7.81 -10.06 29.22
N CYS A 413 6.64 -10.28 28.61
CA CYS A 413 6.58 -10.86 27.26
C CYS A 413 7.18 -9.89 26.22
N MET A 414 6.91 -8.59 26.34
CA MET A 414 7.49 -7.57 25.45
C MET A 414 9.01 -7.46 25.59
N ALA A 415 9.53 -7.47 26.82
CA ALA A 415 10.97 -7.48 27.05
C ALA A 415 11.65 -8.74 26.49
N ARG A 416 11.00 -9.91 26.63
CA ARG A 416 11.50 -11.17 26.05
C ARG A 416 11.46 -11.17 24.53
N LEU A 417 10.39 -10.63 23.94
CA LEU A 417 10.27 -10.44 22.50
C LEU A 417 11.42 -9.57 21.99
N ASP A 418 11.71 -8.46 22.67
CA ASP A 418 12.79 -7.55 22.30
C ASP A 418 14.17 -8.22 22.32
N GLU A 419 14.49 -8.98 23.37
CA GLU A 419 15.72 -9.80 23.42
C GLU A 419 15.80 -10.77 22.23
N CYS A 420 14.70 -11.44 21.89
CA CYS A 420 14.67 -12.38 20.76
C CYS A 420 14.78 -11.69 19.39
N VAL A 421 14.25 -10.46 19.26
CA VAL A 421 14.40 -9.63 18.05
C VAL A 421 15.84 -9.14 17.93
N GLY A 422 16.48 -8.76 19.04
CA GLY A 422 17.91 -8.41 19.07
C GLY A 422 18.77 -9.54 18.51
N GLU A 423 18.58 -10.77 19.00
CA GLU A 423 19.30 -11.96 18.51
C GLU A 423 19.05 -12.24 17.01
N LEU A 424 17.82 -12.00 16.52
CA LEU A 424 17.51 -12.14 15.09
C LEU A 424 18.19 -11.07 14.22
N LEU A 425 18.21 -9.82 14.68
CA LEU A 425 18.86 -8.72 13.98
C LEU A 425 20.39 -8.88 13.98
N GLU A 426 20.96 -9.39 15.07
CA GLU A 426 22.37 -9.77 15.13
C GLU A 426 22.68 -10.90 14.14
N ALA A 427 21.87 -11.96 14.09
CA ALA A 427 22.00 -13.02 13.09
C ALA A 427 21.91 -12.50 11.64
N LEU A 428 21.06 -11.50 11.38
CA LEU A 428 20.99 -10.84 10.07
C LEU A 428 22.28 -10.05 9.77
N ALA A 429 22.83 -9.33 10.74
CA ALA A 429 24.10 -8.62 10.60
C ALA A 429 25.28 -9.57 10.35
N GLU A 430 25.39 -10.64 11.13
CA GLU A 430 26.44 -11.67 11.00
C GLU A 430 26.37 -12.41 9.67
N SER A 431 25.18 -12.55 9.07
CA SER A 431 25.04 -13.14 7.73
C SER A 431 25.65 -12.28 6.61
N GLY A 432 26.04 -11.03 6.91
CA GLY A 432 26.54 -10.05 5.94
C GLY A 432 25.46 -9.48 5.01
N LYS A 433 24.17 -9.74 5.28
CA LYS A 433 23.05 -9.36 4.41
C LYS A 433 22.24 -8.17 4.91
N ALA A 434 22.54 -7.65 6.10
CA ALA A 434 21.80 -6.54 6.69
C ALA A 434 21.67 -5.33 5.75
N GLU A 435 22.75 -4.91 5.08
CA GLU A 435 22.74 -3.74 4.20
C GLU A 435 21.88 -3.90 2.93
N ASN A 436 21.50 -5.12 2.58
CA ASN A 436 20.61 -5.43 1.45
C ASN A 436 19.29 -6.07 1.89
N THR A 437 18.81 -5.76 3.10
CA THR A 437 17.58 -6.36 3.64
C THR A 437 16.58 -5.29 4.06
N LEU A 438 15.38 -5.36 3.48
CA LEU A 438 14.17 -4.68 3.96
C LEU A 438 13.67 -5.42 5.20
N VAL A 439 13.81 -4.79 6.37
CA VAL A 439 13.32 -5.29 7.65
C VAL A 439 12.01 -4.59 7.99
N ILE A 440 10.96 -5.37 8.24
CA ILE A 440 9.63 -4.87 8.63
C ILE A 440 9.28 -5.54 9.96
N TYR A 441 9.04 -4.76 11.01
CA TYR A 441 8.47 -5.22 12.27
C TYR A 441 7.03 -4.73 12.40
N ILE A 442 6.10 -5.64 12.75
CA ILE A 442 4.71 -5.33 13.07
C ILE A 442 4.19 -6.15 14.25
N GLY A 443 3.21 -5.61 14.98
CA GLY A 443 2.27 -6.42 15.78
C GLY A 443 1.15 -6.97 14.88
N ASP A 444 0.71 -8.21 15.08
CA ASP A 444 -0.35 -8.79 14.24
C ASP A 444 -1.75 -8.24 14.55
N HIS A 445 -1.97 -7.66 15.73
CA HIS A 445 -3.05 -6.77 16.13
C HIS A 445 -2.81 -6.31 17.57
N GLY A 446 -3.70 -5.45 18.10
CA GLY A 446 -3.61 -4.93 19.46
C GLY A 446 -3.66 -5.99 20.58
N ALA A 447 -3.30 -5.56 21.79
CA ALA A 447 -3.09 -6.44 22.92
C ALA A 447 -4.38 -7.09 23.45
N GLN A 448 -4.24 -8.28 24.05
CA GLN A 448 -5.36 -9.05 24.59
C GLN A 448 -5.89 -8.50 25.93
N PHE A 449 -6.41 -7.27 25.89
CA PHE A 449 -7.07 -6.59 27.00
C PHE A 449 -8.48 -6.15 26.60
N ALA A 450 -9.29 -5.71 27.58
CA ALA A 450 -10.59 -5.13 27.30
C ALA A 450 -10.47 -3.97 26.31
N ARG A 451 -11.38 -3.89 25.33
CA ARG A 451 -11.33 -2.91 24.23
C ARG A 451 -10.04 -2.98 23.38
N GLY A 452 -9.30 -4.09 23.44
CA GLY A 452 -8.12 -4.38 22.61
C GLY A 452 -8.43 -5.37 21.49
N LYS A 453 -7.69 -6.48 21.45
CA LYS A 453 -7.93 -7.65 20.57
C LYS A 453 -9.43 -7.96 20.43
N VAL A 454 -9.84 -8.36 19.21
CA VAL A 454 -11.22 -8.61 18.74
C VAL A 454 -11.98 -7.36 18.29
N PHE A 455 -11.71 -6.20 18.87
CA PHE A 455 -12.53 -5.00 18.65
C PHE A 455 -11.95 -4.07 17.59
N VAL A 456 -12.82 -3.23 17.00
CA VAL A 456 -12.43 -2.20 16.02
C VAL A 456 -11.99 -0.89 16.66
N THR A 457 -11.70 -0.89 17.96
CA THR A 457 -11.16 0.25 18.71
C THR A 457 -9.70 0.53 18.34
N GLU A 458 -9.17 1.68 18.73
CA GLU A 458 -7.75 2.02 18.60
C GLU A 458 -6.86 1.00 19.33
N GLY A 459 -7.28 0.54 20.51
CA GLY A 459 -6.57 -0.50 21.27
C GLY A 459 -6.53 -1.87 20.58
N GLY A 460 -7.45 -2.14 19.65
CA GLY A 460 -7.47 -3.38 18.87
C GLY A 460 -6.80 -3.27 17.50
N LEU A 461 -6.94 -2.12 16.83
CA LEU A 461 -6.52 -1.95 15.44
C LEU A 461 -5.14 -1.30 15.28
N ARG A 462 -4.75 -0.36 16.16
CA ARG A 462 -3.48 0.36 16.05
C ARG A 462 -2.35 -0.56 16.51
N ILE A 463 -1.36 -0.75 15.64
CA ILE A 463 -0.20 -1.63 15.87
C ILE A 463 1.11 -0.84 15.77
N PRO A 464 2.21 -1.35 16.35
CA PRO A 464 3.50 -0.81 16.02
C PRO A 464 3.87 -1.26 14.61
N MET A 465 4.44 -0.36 13.82
CA MET A 465 5.09 -0.68 12.55
C MET A 465 6.41 0.07 12.44
N ILE A 466 7.49 -0.68 12.23
CA ILE A 466 8.84 -0.14 12.05
C ILE A 466 9.41 -0.75 10.77
N VAL A 467 9.96 0.08 9.88
CA VAL A 467 10.54 -0.36 8.61
C VAL A 467 11.93 0.20 8.45
N ARG A 468 12.93 -0.68 8.38
CA ARG A 468 14.33 -0.34 8.12
C ARG A 468 14.72 -0.89 6.75
N TRP A 469 15.10 0.00 5.85
CA TRP A 469 15.53 -0.34 4.50
C TRP A 469 16.72 0.55 4.12
N PRO A 470 17.96 0.04 4.22
CA PRO A 470 19.15 0.81 3.92
C PRO A 470 19.06 1.51 2.57
N ASN A 471 19.48 2.76 2.51
CA ASN A 471 19.46 3.62 1.31
C ASN A 471 18.07 3.99 0.75
N HIS A 472 16.97 3.46 1.30
CA HIS A 472 15.60 3.80 0.88
C HIS A 472 14.75 4.41 2.01
N ALA A 473 14.86 3.88 3.22
CA ALA A 473 14.19 4.41 4.39
C ALA A 473 15.05 5.51 5.03
N LYS A 474 14.45 6.66 5.33
CA LYS A 474 15.10 7.75 6.07
C LYS A 474 15.23 7.37 7.55
N PRO A 475 16.45 7.13 8.07
CA PRO A 475 16.62 6.72 9.47
C PRO A 475 16.07 7.76 10.45
N GLY A 476 15.45 7.28 11.52
CA GLY A 476 14.86 8.09 12.59
C GLY A 476 13.59 8.83 12.21
N LEU A 477 13.06 8.62 11.00
CA LEU A 477 11.82 9.27 10.57
C LEU A 477 10.62 8.73 11.34
N VAL A 478 9.85 9.63 11.94
CA VAL A 478 8.53 9.33 12.50
C VAL A 478 7.47 9.77 11.48
N SER A 479 6.78 8.81 10.89
CA SER A 479 5.75 9.06 9.89
C SER A 479 4.35 9.08 10.50
N ASN A 480 3.63 10.18 10.28
CA ASN A 480 2.22 10.33 10.66
C ASN A 480 1.26 9.89 9.55
N GLN A 481 1.76 9.35 8.44
CA GLN A 481 0.94 8.87 7.33
C GLN A 481 0.02 7.73 7.79
N LEU A 482 -1.20 7.71 7.24
CA LEU A 482 -2.17 6.65 7.50
C LEU A 482 -1.79 5.36 6.75
N VAL A 483 -1.28 4.36 7.47
CA VAL A 483 -0.76 3.09 6.92
C VAL A 483 -1.57 1.89 7.42
N SER A 484 -1.70 0.85 6.61
CA SER A 484 -2.40 -0.38 6.99
C SER A 484 -1.64 -1.63 6.53
N THR A 485 -1.89 -2.77 7.18
CA THR A 485 -1.27 -4.05 6.78
C THR A 485 -1.60 -4.49 5.35
N VAL A 486 -2.66 -3.95 4.71
CA VAL A 486 -2.90 -4.13 3.26
C VAL A 486 -1.77 -3.57 2.38
N ASP A 487 -0.96 -2.66 2.91
CA ASP A 487 0.15 -2.01 2.20
C ASP A 487 1.41 -2.87 2.12
N LEU A 488 1.49 -3.93 2.93
CA LEU A 488 2.70 -4.73 3.04
C LEU A 488 2.94 -5.56 1.78
N LEU A 489 1.92 -6.25 1.26
CA LEU A 489 2.04 -6.99 0.00
C LEU A 489 2.52 -6.11 -1.16
N PRO A 490 1.84 -4.99 -1.52
CA PRO A 490 2.28 -4.17 -2.64
C PRO A 490 3.68 -3.58 -2.41
N THR A 491 4.02 -3.20 -1.17
CA THR A 491 5.35 -2.68 -0.84
C THR A 491 6.44 -3.73 -1.02
N ILE A 492 6.24 -4.94 -0.49
CA ILE A 492 7.20 -6.05 -0.60
C ILE A 492 7.39 -6.48 -2.06
N VAL A 493 6.29 -6.59 -2.82
CA VAL A 493 6.34 -6.96 -4.24
C VAL A 493 7.05 -5.88 -5.06
N ALA A 494 6.78 -4.60 -4.80
CA ALA A 494 7.47 -3.50 -5.47
C ALA A 494 8.97 -3.47 -5.13
N ALA A 495 9.33 -3.63 -3.86
CA ALA A 495 10.72 -3.72 -3.41
C ALA A 495 11.47 -4.88 -4.08
N ALA A 496 10.79 -6.00 -4.31
CA ALA A 496 11.34 -7.15 -5.03
C ALA A 496 11.49 -6.95 -6.56
N GLY A 497 11.12 -5.78 -7.09
CA GLY A 497 11.07 -5.48 -8.53
C GLY A 497 9.94 -6.23 -9.26
N GLY A 498 8.94 -6.73 -8.50
CA GLY A 498 7.80 -7.46 -9.02
C GLY A 498 6.63 -6.58 -9.42
N ARG A 499 5.71 -7.14 -10.22
CA ARG A 499 4.44 -6.47 -10.54
C ARG A 499 3.43 -6.71 -9.41
N VAL A 500 2.99 -5.64 -8.77
CA VAL A 500 1.89 -5.67 -7.79
C VAL A 500 0.61 -6.22 -8.45
N PRO A 501 -0.09 -7.19 -7.84
CA PRO A 501 -1.35 -7.70 -8.39
C PRO A 501 -2.42 -6.61 -8.53
N ASP A 502 -3.19 -6.67 -9.61
CA ASP A 502 -4.31 -5.75 -9.82
C ASP A 502 -5.40 -5.99 -8.75
N GLY A 503 -6.06 -4.92 -8.29
CA GLY A 503 -7.19 -5.02 -7.35
C GLY A 503 -6.84 -5.08 -5.86
N VAL A 504 -5.55 -5.09 -5.48
CA VAL A 504 -5.17 -4.94 -4.06
C VAL A 504 -5.44 -3.50 -3.59
N PRO A 505 -6.10 -3.30 -2.43
CA PRO A 505 -6.42 -1.96 -1.90
C PRO A 505 -5.21 -1.20 -1.38
N GLY A 506 -4.13 -1.90 -1.01
CA GLY A 506 -2.93 -1.31 -0.42
C GLY A 506 -2.15 -0.39 -1.36
N LYS A 507 -1.27 0.42 -0.78
CA LYS A 507 -0.37 1.35 -1.46
C LYS A 507 1.08 1.00 -1.17
N VAL A 508 1.97 1.24 -2.13
CA VAL A 508 3.42 1.06 -1.95
C VAL A 508 3.95 2.14 -1.00
N LEU A 509 4.65 1.73 0.06
CA LEU A 509 5.13 2.63 1.11
C LEU A 509 6.48 3.29 0.81
N GLN A 510 7.17 2.89 -0.27
CA GLN A 510 8.53 3.36 -0.57
C GLN A 510 8.67 4.89 -0.51
N GLY A 511 7.78 5.65 -1.16
CA GLY A 511 7.83 7.12 -1.07
C GLY A 511 7.70 7.66 0.35
N VAL A 512 6.87 7.03 1.20
CA VAL A 512 6.75 7.39 2.62
C VAL A 512 8.03 7.08 3.38
N LEU A 513 8.68 5.95 3.08
CA LEU A 513 9.97 5.57 3.67
C LEU A 513 11.08 6.56 3.31
N GLU A 514 11.05 7.07 2.07
CA GLU A 514 11.98 8.08 1.54
C GLU A 514 11.69 9.50 2.08
N GLY A 515 10.62 9.68 2.86
CA GLY A 515 10.27 10.93 3.52
C GLY A 515 9.27 11.82 2.75
N GLN A 516 8.52 11.26 1.80
CA GLN A 516 7.44 11.96 1.11
C GLN A 516 6.38 12.43 2.12
N THR A 517 6.04 13.72 2.04
CA THR A 517 5.12 14.37 2.99
C THR A 517 3.67 14.40 2.52
N SER A 518 3.42 14.26 1.20
CA SER A 518 2.06 14.24 0.68
C SER A 518 1.28 13.03 1.22
N PRO A 519 -0.02 13.16 1.57
CA PRO A 519 -0.81 12.06 2.11
C PRO A 519 -0.81 10.82 1.21
N LEU A 520 -0.44 9.65 1.75
CA LEU A 520 -0.55 8.36 1.07
C LEU A 520 -2.02 8.02 0.75
N ARG A 521 -2.91 8.39 1.67
CA ARG A 521 -4.36 8.28 1.61
C ARG A 521 -5.00 9.24 2.60
N THR A 522 -6.30 9.44 2.47
CA THR A 522 -7.10 10.25 3.39
C THR A 522 -7.82 9.43 4.46
N HIS A 523 -8.11 8.15 4.18
CA HIS A 523 -8.89 7.30 5.08
C HIS A 523 -8.31 5.89 5.23
N LEU A 524 -8.45 5.31 6.41
CA LEU A 524 -8.24 3.89 6.69
C LEU A 524 -9.56 3.19 6.93
N PHE A 525 -9.59 1.90 6.65
CA PHE A 525 -10.76 1.06 6.86
C PHE A 525 -10.36 -0.18 7.66
N ALA A 526 -11.27 -0.64 8.50
CA ALA A 526 -11.14 -1.87 9.24
C ALA A 526 -12.52 -2.52 9.41
N GLU A 527 -12.49 -3.80 9.76
CA GLU A 527 -13.66 -4.61 9.97
C GLU A 527 -13.48 -5.54 11.16
N ARG A 528 -14.61 -5.89 11.74
CA ARG A 528 -14.77 -7.07 12.57
C ARG A 528 -15.84 -7.89 11.90
N ASN A 529 -15.54 -9.14 11.62
CA ASN A 529 -16.54 -10.09 11.15
C ASN A 529 -16.84 -11.05 12.30
N CYS A 530 -15.84 -11.87 12.64
CA CYS A 530 -15.93 -12.89 13.66
C CYS A 530 -14.52 -13.18 14.22
N ASP A 531 -14.42 -13.63 15.47
CA ASP A 531 -13.20 -14.29 15.99
C ASP A 531 -13.45 -15.80 15.99
N SER A 532 -14.47 -16.19 16.73
CA SER A 532 -15.09 -17.50 16.79
C SER A 532 -16.61 -17.36 16.70
N ALA A 533 -17.34 -18.42 16.36
CA ALA A 533 -18.79 -18.34 16.15
C ALA A 533 -19.58 -17.73 17.33
N ASP A 534 -19.13 -17.94 18.57
CA ASP A 534 -19.71 -17.34 19.77
C ASP A 534 -19.48 -15.82 19.90
N LEU A 535 -18.56 -15.26 19.10
CA LEU A 535 -18.13 -13.87 19.06
C LEU A 535 -18.49 -13.14 17.75
N HIS A 536 -19.38 -13.72 16.94
CA HIS A 536 -19.90 -13.09 15.72
C HIS A 536 -20.66 -11.81 16.06
N PHE A 537 -20.12 -10.67 15.66
CA PHE A 537 -20.69 -9.35 15.88
C PHE A 537 -20.07 -8.36 14.88
N PRO A 538 -20.57 -8.35 13.63
CA PRO A 538 -19.89 -7.66 12.56
C PRO A 538 -19.99 -6.13 12.70
N GLN A 539 -18.85 -5.48 12.54
CA GLN A 539 -18.70 -4.02 12.55
C GLN A 539 -17.78 -3.59 11.40
N ARG A 540 -17.96 -2.36 10.95
CA ARG A 540 -17.09 -1.70 9.95
C ARG A 540 -16.63 -0.37 10.51
N SER A 541 -15.39 0.01 10.22
CA SER A 541 -14.83 1.28 10.69
C SER A 541 -14.10 2.00 9.58
N VAL A 542 -14.25 3.32 9.56
CA VAL A 542 -13.44 4.24 8.75
C VAL A 542 -12.84 5.30 9.66
N ARG A 543 -11.58 5.68 9.42
CA ARG A 543 -11.00 6.88 10.05
C ARG A 543 -10.27 7.75 9.05
N ASP A 544 -10.35 9.06 9.23
CA ASP A 544 -9.46 10.03 8.60
C ASP A 544 -8.29 10.38 9.57
N ALA A 545 -7.58 11.49 9.34
CA ALA A 545 -6.49 11.91 10.22
C ALA A 545 -6.90 12.26 11.67
N ARG A 546 -8.19 12.48 11.94
CA ARG A 546 -8.73 12.93 13.23
C ARG A 546 -9.95 12.12 13.68
N TYR A 547 -10.95 11.94 12.83
CA TYR A 547 -12.22 11.33 13.21
C TYR A 547 -12.26 9.87 12.79
N LYS A 548 -12.98 9.08 13.59
CA LYS A 548 -13.24 7.67 13.33
C LYS A 548 -14.73 7.39 13.50
N LEU A 549 -15.30 6.71 12.53
CA LEU A 549 -16.67 6.22 12.55
C LEU A 549 -16.67 4.69 12.64
N VAL A 550 -17.58 4.14 13.45
CA VAL A 550 -17.85 2.71 13.54
C VAL A 550 -19.33 2.48 13.25
N LYS A 551 -19.61 1.56 12.33
CA LYS A 551 -20.95 1.08 11.98
C LYS A 551 -21.12 -0.34 12.51
N THR A 552 -22.08 -0.53 13.40
CA THR A 552 -22.50 -1.83 13.91
C THR A 552 -23.58 -2.41 13.01
N LEU A 553 -23.44 -3.66 12.57
CA LEU A 553 -24.38 -4.26 11.61
C LEU A 553 -25.51 -5.06 12.26
N LEU A 554 -25.38 -5.42 13.55
CA LEU A 554 -26.41 -6.13 14.32
C LEU A 554 -26.85 -5.27 15.52
N ASP A 555 -28.16 -5.18 15.75
CA ASP A 555 -28.78 -4.43 16.85
C ASP A 555 -29.70 -5.29 17.73
N ASP A 556 -29.76 -6.60 17.48
CA ASP A 556 -30.64 -7.55 18.14
C ASP A 556 -30.07 -8.13 19.45
N ARG A 557 -28.81 -7.81 19.78
CA ARG A 557 -28.09 -8.38 20.93
C ARG A 557 -26.95 -7.47 21.42
N PRO A 558 -26.53 -7.60 22.70
CA PRO A 558 -25.27 -7.06 23.17
C PRO A 558 -24.07 -7.68 22.46
N ASP A 559 -22.94 -6.98 22.45
CA ASP A 559 -21.69 -7.48 21.89
C ASP A 559 -21.20 -8.70 22.71
N PRO A 560 -21.15 -9.91 22.10
CA PRO A 560 -20.75 -11.13 22.81
C PRO A 560 -19.28 -11.12 23.24
N GLY A 561 -18.41 -10.39 22.52
CA GLY A 561 -17.02 -10.19 22.89
C GLY A 561 -16.89 -9.35 24.14
N ALA A 562 -17.58 -8.20 24.18
CA ALA A 562 -17.62 -7.33 25.34
C ALA A 562 -18.19 -8.06 26.57
N GLN A 563 -19.31 -8.79 26.38
CA GLN A 563 -19.92 -9.61 27.42
C GLN A 563 -18.93 -10.64 27.99
N LYS A 564 -18.18 -11.35 27.12
CA LYS A 564 -17.18 -12.34 27.54
C LYS A 564 -16.04 -11.73 28.36
N CYS A 565 -15.61 -10.50 28.03
CA CYS A 565 -14.60 -9.79 28.82
C CYS A 565 -15.09 -9.44 30.23
N LEU A 566 -16.38 -9.11 30.39
CA LEU A 566 -16.95 -8.63 31.66
C LEU A 566 -17.40 -9.72 32.65
N LEU A 567 -17.49 -10.99 32.22
CA LEU A 567 -17.97 -12.12 33.02
C LEU A 567 -16.89 -12.77 33.93
N ASN A 568 -16.04 -11.97 34.59
CA ASN A 568 -15.03 -12.41 35.57
C ASN A 568 -14.11 -13.56 35.11
N GLY A 569 -13.50 -13.43 33.93
CA GLY A 569 -12.33 -14.24 33.58
C GLY A 569 -12.62 -15.48 32.74
N ALA A 570 -12.93 -15.28 31.46
CA ALA A 570 -12.29 -16.15 30.49
C ALA A 570 -10.76 -16.09 30.77
N SER A 571 -10.11 -17.24 30.91
CA SER A 571 -8.72 -17.33 31.42
C SER A 571 -7.73 -16.41 30.69
N ASN A 572 -8.03 -16.08 29.43
CA ASN A 572 -7.27 -15.22 28.55
C ASN A 572 -7.68 -13.72 28.53
N PHE A 573 -8.75 -13.31 29.21
CA PHE A 573 -9.15 -11.91 29.40
C PHE A 573 -9.15 -11.48 30.87
N ARG A 574 -8.34 -12.17 31.70
CA ARG A 574 -8.26 -11.95 33.15
C ARG A 574 -7.82 -10.53 33.54
N GLY A 575 -7.28 -9.73 32.61
CA GLY A 575 -7.01 -8.31 32.80
C GLY A 575 -8.23 -7.39 32.70
N SER A 576 -9.39 -7.87 32.25
CA SER A 576 -10.58 -7.02 32.03
C SER A 576 -11.25 -6.61 33.35
N PRO A 577 -11.93 -5.45 33.42
CA PRO A 577 -12.78 -5.13 34.56
C PRO A 577 -14.01 -6.05 34.62
N THR A 578 -14.46 -6.29 35.84
CA THR A 578 -15.65 -7.08 36.15
C THR A 578 -16.89 -6.19 36.23
N HIS A 579 -18.09 -6.77 36.08
CA HIS A 579 -19.34 -6.04 36.33
C HIS A 579 -19.40 -5.42 37.74
N ALA A 580 -18.83 -6.10 38.75
CA ALA A 580 -18.81 -5.60 40.12
C ALA A 580 -17.89 -4.37 40.26
N GLU A 581 -16.70 -4.42 39.65
CA GLU A 581 -15.76 -3.30 39.66
C GLU A 581 -16.28 -2.10 38.86
N LEU A 582 -16.95 -2.33 37.71
CA LEU A 582 -17.57 -1.27 36.91
C LEU A 582 -18.67 -0.54 37.67
N LYS A 583 -19.50 -1.24 38.47
CA LYS A 583 -20.54 -0.58 39.29
C LYS A 583 -19.97 0.45 40.26
N THR A 584 -18.71 0.30 40.66
CA THR A 584 -18.03 1.20 41.60
C THR A 584 -17.02 2.14 40.93
N SER A 585 -16.84 2.05 39.60
CA SER A 585 -15.94 2.95 38.86
C SER A 585 -16.56 4.33 38.66
N ASP A 586 -15.80 5.27 38.11
CA ASP A 586 -16.32 6.58 37.76
C ASP A 586 -17.34 6.51 36.61
N LYS A 587 -18.20 7.54 36.50
CA LYS A 587 -19.28 7.57 35.51
C LYS A 587 -18.79 7.48 34.06
N LYS A 588 -17.62 8.05 33.75
CA LYS A 588 -17.07 8.02 32.40
C LYS A 588 -16.69 6.59 32.02
N THR A 589 -16.05 5.87 32.94
CA THR A 589 -15.73 4.46 32.78
C THR A 589 -16.99 3.59 32.67
N GLN A 590 -18.04 3.86 33.45
CA GLN A 590 -19.31 3.14 33.29
C GLN A 590 -19.92 3.34 31.90
N GLN A 591 -20.01 4.58 31.44
CA GLN A 591 -20.59 4.93 30.13
C GLN A 591 -19.87 4.30 28.94
N VAL A 592 -18.52 4.31 28.94
CA VAL A 592 -17.76 3.70 27.83
C VAL A 592 -17.95 2.19 27.79
N TYR A 593 -18.02 1.51 28.95
CA TYR A 593 -18.23 0.07 28.99
C TYR A 593 -19.68 -0.34 28.68
N ASP A 594 -20.66 0.48 29.04
CA ASP A 594 -22.07 0.28 28.66
C ASP A 594 -22.26 0.43 27.15
N THR A 595 -21.64 1.46 26.54
CA THR A 595 -21.63 1.67 25.09
C THR A 595 -20.88 0.54 24.37
N TRP A 596 -19.77 0.06 24.94
CA TRP A 596 -19.02 -1.05 24.35
C TRP A 596 -19.78 -2.38 24.41
N LEU A 597 -20.56 -2.61 25.48
CA LEU A 597 -21.42 -3.79 25.61
C LEU A 597 -22.67 -3.69 24.71
N ASN A 598 -23.25 -2.50 24.56
CA ASN A 598 -24.46 -2.24 23.79
C ASN A 598 -24.19 -1.11 22.78
N PRO A 599 -23.39 -1.36 21.73
CA PRO A 599 -22.98 -0.32 20.80
C PRO A 599 -24.17 0.18 19.98
N PRO A 600 -24.36 1.51 19.85
CA PRO A 600 -25.36 2.03 18.93
C PRO A 600 -24.98 1.70 17.47
N PRO A 601 -25.93 1.80 16.52
CA PRO A 601 -25.69 1.51 15.11
C PRO A 601 -24.54 2.33 14.51
N ILE A 602 -24.41 3.59 14.93
CA ILE A 602 -23.33 4.49 14.53
C ILE A 602 -22.63 5.02 15.78
N GLN A 603 -21.30 5.04 15.74
CA GLN A 603 -20.45 5.68 16.72
C GLN A 603 -19.45 6.58 16.00
N LEU A 604 -19.18 7.76 16.53
CA LEU A 604 -18.23 8.74 16.00
C LEU A 604 -17.27 9.17 17.11
N TYR A 605 -15.97 9.18 16.84
CA TYR A 605 -14.93 9.52 17.82
C TYR A 605 -13.96 10.57 17.25
N ASP A 606 -13.58 11.55 18.06
CA ASP A 606 -12.52 12.53 17.76
C ASP A 606 -11.19 12.07 18.37
N LEU A 607 -10.37 11.36 17.60
CA LEU A 607 -9.12 10.75 18.07
C LEU A 607 -8.06 11.78 18.49
N ARG A 608 -8.24 13.07 18.18
CA ARG A 608 -7.32 14.12 18.66
C ARG A 608 -7.58 14.45 20.12
N ASN A 609 -8.83 14.58 20.51
CA ASN A 609 -9.23 14.99 21.86
C ASN A 609 -9.57 13.78 22.75
N ASP A 610 -9.95 12.66 22.13
CA ASP A 610 -10.32 11.41 22.76
C ASP A 610 -9.64 10.22 22.05
N PRO A 611 -8.31 10.08 22.19
CA PRO A 611 -7.54 9.03 21.51
C PRO A 611 -7.89 7.61 21.97
N ASN A 612 -8.68 7.47 23.04
CA ASN A 612 -9.08 6.19 23.61
C ASN A 612 -10.54 5.82 23.30
N GLU A 613 -11.28 6.68 22.59
CA GLU A 613 -12.67 6.47 22.14
C GLU A 613 -13.66 6.28 23.30
N PHE A 614 -13.62 7.14 24.32
CA PHE A 614 -14.51 7.08 25.49
C PHE A 614 -15.79 7.90 25.29
N HIS A 615 -15.81 8.84 24.34
CA HIS A 615 -16.93 9.75 24.12
C HIS A 615 -17.46 9.63 22.69
N ASN A 616 -18.63 9.01 22.56
CA ASN A 616 -19.33 8.89 21.27
C ASN A 616 -20.01 10.22 20.91
N LEU A 617 -19.66 10.77 19.75
CA LEU A 617 -20.12 12.05 19.21
C LEU A 617 -21.29 11.93 18.22
N ALA A 618 -21.80 10.72 17.94
CA ALA A 618 -22.82 10.53 16.90
C ALA A 618 -24.09 11.36 17.16
N ASP A 619 -24.51 11.44 18.43
CA ASP A 619 -25.69 12.22 18.85
C ASP A 619 -25.33 13.65 19.34
N ASP A 620 -24.04 14.05 19.27
CA ASP A 620 -23.57 15.35 19.75
C ASP A 620 -23.81 16.44 18.68
N PRO A 621 -24.54 17.53 19.00
CA PRO A 621 -24.82 18.59 18.05
C PRO A 621 -23.57 19.17 17.39
N GLY A 622 -23.60 19.34 16.07
CA GLY A 622 -22.51 19.93 15.28
C GLY A 622 -21.54 18.93 14.64
N HIS A 623 -21.77 17.61 14.79
CA HIS A 623 -20.97 16.56 14.15
C HIS A 623 -21.67 15.85 12.99
N GLU A 624 -22.89 16.25 12.64
CA GLU A 624 -23.76 15.58 11.67
C GLU A 624 -23.11 15.51 10.28
N LEU A 625 -22.43 16.57 9.87
CA LEU A 625 -21.72 16.61 8.58
C LEU A 625 -20.50 15.67 8.57
N ILE A 626 -19.79 15.55 9.69
CA ILE A 626 -18.61 14.67 9.79
C ILE A 626 -19.08 13.21 9.76
N GLU A 627 -20.12 12.89 10.52
CA GLU A 627 -20.73 11.56 10.51
C GLU A 627 -21.20 11.19 9.09
N SER A 628 -22.01 12.04 8.46
CA SER A 628 -22.55 11.78 7.12
C SER A 628 -21.43 11.60 6.08
N ASN A 629 -20.36 12.38 6.15
CA ASN A 629 -19.23 12.26 5.22
C ASN A 629 -18.49 10.94 5.42
N LEU A 630 -18.14 10.59 6.66
CA LEU A 630 -17.44 9.34 6.95
C LEU A 630 -18.31 8.11 6.64
N LEU A 631 -19.61 8.18 6.91
CA LEU A 631 -20.55 7.11 6.57
C LEU A 631 -20.63 6.91 5.04
N ALA A 632 -20.66 8.00 4.26
CA ALA A 632 -20.61 7.92 2.81
C ALA A 632 -19.31 7.28 2.30
N VAL A 633 -18.15 7.68 2.85
CA VAL A 633 -16.84 7.09 2.53
C VAL A 633 -16.78 5.60 2.91
N LEU A 634 -17.36 5.22 4.03
CA LEU A 634 -17.43 3.82 4.46
C LEU A 634 -18.28 2.98 3.49
N ASN A 635 -19.44 3.50 3.07
CA ASN A 635 -20.32 2.83 2.11
C ASN A 635 -19.64 2.68 0.74
N GLU A 636 -18.94 3.71 0.25
CA GLU A 636 -18.16 3.64 -1.01
C GLU A 636 -17.05 2.58 -0.92
N TRP A 637 -16.37 2.49 0.23
CA TRP A 637 -15.37 1.44 0.44
C TRP A 637 -16.01 0.05 0.38
N GLN A 638 -17.12 -0.18 1.09
CA GLN A 638 -17.85 -1.46 1.06
C GLN A 638 -18.26 -1.83 -0.37
N GLU A 639 -18.70 -0.87 -1.18
CA GLU A 639 -19.01 -1.07 -2.60
C GLU A 639 -17.79 -1.46 -3.42
N ARG A 640 -16.72 -0.67 -3.32
CA ARG A 640 -15.49 -0.86 -4.11
C ARG A 640 -14.76 -2.16 -3.75
N THR A 641 -14.92 -2.66 -2.53
CA THR A 641 -14.29 -3.91 -2.09
C THR A 641 -15.21 -5.13 -2.16
N ASP A 642 -16.45 -4.99 -2.67
CA ASP A 642 -17.48 -6.05 -2.70
C ASP A 642 -17.74 -6.66 -1.31
N ASP A 643 -17.92 -5.80 -0.29
CA ASP A 643 -18.35 -6.25 1.04
C ASP A 643 -19.83 -6.66 1.03
N ARG A 644 -20.06 -7.93 0.75
CA ARG A 644 -21.38 -8.53 0.61
C ARG A 644 -22.19 -8.58 1.91
N MET A 645 -21.58 -8.38 3.08
CA MET A 645 -22.33 -8.26 4.33
C MET A 645 -23.11 -6.94 4.45
N ARG A 646 -22.97 -6.03 3.48
CA ARG A 646 -23.85 -4.84 3.37
C ARG A 646 -25.30 -5.20 2.99
N TYR A 647 -25.52 -6.37 2.41
CA TYR A 647 -26.84 -6.83 2.00
C TYR A 647 -27.52 -7.58 3.16
N PRO A 648 -28.68 -7.13 3.65
CA PRO A 648 -29.33 -7.69 4.84
C PRO A 648 -29.52 -9.21 4.79
N GLU A 649 -29.89 -9.77 3.64
CA GLU A 649 -30.12 -11.21 3.48
C GLU A 649 -28.83 -12.05 3.58
N LEU A 650 -27.70 -11.49 3.14
CA LEU A 650 -26.40 -12.16 3.25
C LEU A 650 -25.82 -12.02 4.66
N LEU A 651 -26.07 -10.88 5.30
CA LEU A 651 -25.75 -10.65 6.71
C LEU A 651 -26.56 -11.61 7.61
N GLU A 652 -27.86 -11.76 7.37
CA GLU A 652 -28.72 -12.70 8.09
C GLU A 652 -28.20 -14.13 7.94
N ARG A 653 -27.88 -14.54 6.71
CA ARG A 653 -27.38 -15.89 6.43
C ARG A 653 -26.08 -16.22 7.14
N VAL A 654 -25.10 -15.31 7.13
CA VAL A 654 -23.83 -15.54 7.85
C VAL A 654 -24.02 -15.48 9.36
N THR A 655 -24.96 -14.66 9.84
CA THR A 655 -25.29 -14.57 11.26
C THR A 655 -25.92 -15.86 11.75
N GLU A 656 -26.90 -16.40 11.04
CA GLU A 656 -27.55 -17.66 11.39
C GLU A 656 -26.56 -18.84 11.34
N GLU A 657 -25.63 -18.86 10.38
CA GLU A 657 -24.58 -19.89 10.32
C GLU A 657 -23.66 -19.89 11.56
N ASN A 658 -23.33 -18.70 12.08
CA ASN A 658 -22.57 -18.56 13.33
C ASN A 658 -23.42 -18.92 14.55
N ASP A 659 -24.66 -18.44 14.60
CA ASP A 659 -25.58 -18.71 15.71
C ASP A 659 -25.93 -20.20 15.83
N ASP A 660 -26.06 -20.93 14.71
CA ASP A 660 -26.20 -22.39 14.68
C ASP A 660 -25.02 -23.11 15.32
N CYS A 661 -23.80 -22.61 15.12
CA CYS A 661 -22.62 -23.17 15.77
C CYS A 661 -22.65 -22.91 17.27
N LYS A 662 -22.99 -21.68 17.67
CA LYS A 662 -23.12 -21.27 19.07
C LYS A 662 -24.19 -22.10 19.80
N ARG A 663 -25.40 -22.20 19.24
CA ARG A 663 -26.52 -22.99 19.80
C ARG A 663 -26.16 -24.46 19.95
N ALA A 664 -25.40 -25.02 19.01
CA ALA A 664 -24.92 -26.40 19.06
C ALA A 664 -23.66 -26.61 19.93
N GLY A 665 -23.09 -25.55 20.53
CA GLY A 665 -21.84 -25.64 21.29
C GLY A 665 -20.63 -26.07 20.46
N ARG A 666 -20.65 -25.83 19.14
CA ARG A 666 -19.60 -26.23 18.20
C ARG A 666 -18.70 -25.07 17.86
N ARG A 667 -17.41 -25.36 17.63
CA ARG A 667 -16.44 -24.36 17.14
C ARG A 667 -16.68 -23.96 15.67
N SER A 668 -17.34 -24.83 14.90
CA SER A 668 -17.55 -24.70 13.45
C SER A 668 -18.71 -25.59 12.96
N PRO A 669 -19.31 -25.31 11.78
CA PRO A 669 -20.39 -26.13 11.22
C PRO A 669 -19.95 -27.56 10.87
N VAL A 670 -20.87 -28.52 10.98
CA VAL A 670 -20.68 -29.88 10.44
C VAL A 670 -20.70 -29.80 8.92
N GLY A 671 -19.61 -30.24 8.27
CA GLY A 671 -19.42 -30.10 6.82
C GLY A 671 -18.71 -28.81 6.39
N GLY A 672 -18.24 -27.99 7.34
CA GLY A 672 -17.48 -26.77 7.08
C GLY A 672 -18.34 -25.56 6.76
N TRP A 673 -17.70 -24.39 6.78
CA TRP A 673 -18.37 -23.12 6.53
C TRP A 673 -18.87 -22.99 5.08
N GLN A 674 -20.08 -22.44 4.93
CA GLN A 674 -20.78 -22.24 3.68
C GLN A 674 -20.67 -20.80 3.16
N TYR A 675 -20.19 -19.84 3.97
CA TYR A 675 -20.07 -18.43 3.57
C TYR A 675 -19.32 -18.22 2.26
N GLY A 676 -18.34 -19.06 1.92
CA GLY A 676 -17.64 -18.96 0.64
C GLY A 676 -18.54 -19.17 -0.59
N LYS A 677 -19.70 -19.81 -0.44
CA LYS A 677 -20.66 -20.03 -1.54
C LYS A 677 -21.55 -18.83 -1.83
N TYR A 678 -21.66 -17.87 -0.90
CA TYR A 678 -22.58 -16.73 -1.03
C TYR A 678 -21.93 -15.36 -0.79
N LEU A 679 -20.85 -15.31 -0.01
CA LEU A 679 -19.98 -14.14 0.14
C LEU A 679 -18.75 -14.18 -0.78
N GLY A 680 -18.45 -15.33 -1.39
CA GLY A 680 -17.26 -15.50 -2.23
C GLY A 680 -17.35 -14.79 -3.58
N PRO A 681 -16.21 -14.51 -4.24
CA PRO A 681 -16.15 -13.79 -5.51
C PRO A 681 -16.87 -14.52 -6.66
N ASP A 682 -16.96 -15.85 -6.59
CA ASP A 682 -17.63 -16.70 -7.59
C ASP A 682 -19.10 -16.98 -7.24
N ALA A 683 -19.59 -16.47 -6.10
CA ALA A 683 -20.99 -16.61 -5.75
C ALA A 683 -21.82 -15.79 -6.73
N ALA A 684 -22.74 -16.48 -7.43
CA ALA A 684 -23.63 -15.85 -8.39
C ALA A 684 -24.32 -14.64 -7.74
N VAL A 685 -24.12 -13.46 -8.33
CA VAL A 685 -25.04 -12.36 -8.12
C VAL A 685 -26.34 -12.85 -8.73
N GLN A 686 -27.22 -13.47 -7.94
CA GLN A 686 -28.58 -13.65 -8.43
C GLN A 686 -29.08 -12.27 -8.86
N PRO A 687 -29.86 -12.15 -9.95
CA PRO A 687 -30.42 -10.88 -10.41
C PRO A 687 -31.50 -10.33 -9.46
N LEU A 688 -31.34 -10.54 -8.16
CA LEU A 688 -32.01 -9.81 -7.11
C LEU A 688 -31.16 -8.55 -6.87
N LEU A 689 -31.79 -7.39 -6.73
CA LEU A 689 -31.17 -6.11 -6.32
C LEU A 689 -30.68 -5.17 -7.45
N ARG A 690 -31.48 -5.03 -8.51
CA ARG A 690 -31.74 -3.69 -9.11
C ARG A 690 -33.16 -3.25 -8.81
N HIS A 691 -33.60 -3.25 -7.55
CA HIS A 691 -34.82 -2.55 -7.14
C HIS A 691 -34.76 -2.23 -5.65
N ALA A 692 -34.39 -0.99 -5.35
CA ALA A 692 -35.08 -0.11 -4.41
C ALA A 692 -34.41 1.27 -4.53
N GLU A 693 -35.22 2.25 -4.93
CA GLU A 693 -34.93 3.69 -4.95
C GLU A 693 -34.72 4.25 -3.54
#